data_AF-A0A7V8GD18-F1
#
_entry.id   AF-A0A7V8GD18-F1
#
_cell.length_a   1.000
_cell.length_b   1.000
_cell.length_c   1.000
_cell.angle_alpha   90.00
_cell.angle_beta   90.00
_cell.angle_gamma   90.00
#
_symmetry.space_group_name_H-M   'P 1'
#
loop_
_entity.id
_entity.type
_entity.pdbx_description
1 polymer ?
#
loop_
_entity_poly.entity_id
_entity_poly.type
_entity_poly.pdbx_seq_one_letter_code
_entity_poly.pdbx_strand_id
1 'polypeptide(L)'
;MPLHPDLEAFLELAALAEEDGRAPMCELEPAQARASYDQSTLALDGVGPELPVEDIGFRARGGATLRARLYRGGDADTPLATLLYFHGGGYVVGGLDSHDALCRALAQRTPCAVLAVDYRLAPEHKFPTAFHDAEDAALWLTAQRASHGLDPARVAFAGDSVGGTLATALTLAARDAGRSQPLLQVLLYPCTSIRQDSNSHRRYASGHLLEQRTLQWMFGHYLRSEDDRADWRFAPLAARDLSGLAPAHLVLAEYDPLVDEGRAYAERLQAAGVRTQVQVHEGMVHDFARLSQVVEEADTLRSSIARTLAEAFGRARVAAPVPASAIGAWVFHAHPDGDPLEVRLDISKLTVGPQAGQGPTSHWLLHEQAGALRLDGSDSHDVEPAQTHLLAAIEAAFVRHPQRATLSLRLAPSSQAGLARLVDAGAASLPPGPDAIIAREAFWQLPRVWQRGPRESFAQRYTLSQGRRHPLRPAKPAGTVYQRHIPWLSQTLSLDTVDIERDLPAFHRWMNDPVVAHFWEEQGELARHRAYLETIAADPRVTGLIGRLDGEAFGYFEVYWAKEDRIAPFYDAGDHDRGWHALIGEARFRGMPFLTAWMPSVSHYLFLDDCRTQRIVIEPRADNHKMIKSLGRCGYAHVKEFDFPHKRAMLGMLLRERFFGEALWIPQGDATVSPPSADRAEPPLKDIPCKSTT
;
A
#
# COMPACT_ATOMS: atom_id res chain seq x y z
N MET A 1 -4.09 6.76 16.34
CA MET A 1 -4.21 8.18 15.91
C MET A 1 -5.52 8.77 16.43
N PRO A 2 -5.83 10.09 16.36
CA PRO A 2 -7.21 10.56 16.57
C PRO A 2 -8.16 9.93 15.53
N LEU A 3 -9.46 9.90 15.85
CA LEU A 3 -10.50 9.50 14.91
C LEU A 3 -10.40 10.33 13.61
N HIS A 4 -10.75 9.73 12.47
CA HIS A 4 -10.74 10.49 11.21
C HIS A 4 -11.75 11.64 11.25
N PRO A 5 -11.38 12.88 10.84
CA PRO A 5 -12.27 14.05 10.98
C PRO A 5 -13.65 13.88 10.33
N ASP A 6 -13.71 13.26 9.14
CA ASP A 6 -14.99 13.06 8.45
C ASP A 6 -15.88 12.04 9.18
N LEU A 7 -15.27 11.05 9.84
CA LEU A 7 -15.98 10.10 10.68
C LEU A 7 -16.42 10.74 12.01
N GLU A 8 -15.59 11.60 12.59
CA GLU A 8 -15.96 12.39 13.78
C GLU A 8 -17.20 13.24 13.50
N ALA A 9 -17.19 14.01 12.40
CA ALA A 9 -18.35 14.81 11.98
C ALA A 9 -19.59 13.95 11.69
N PHE A 10 -19.42 12.78 11.06
CA PHE A 10 -20.53 11.84 10.84
C PHE A 10 -21.12 11.32 12.15
N LEU A 11 -20.28 10.95 13.12
CA LEU A 11 -20.73 10.48 14.43
C LEU A 11 -21.42 11.59 15.23
N GLU A 12 -20.94 12.83 15.16
CA GLU A 12 -21.62 13.98 15.76
C GLU A 12 -23.01 14.19 15.17
N LEU A 13 -23.17 14.10 13.85
CA LEU A 13 -24.48 14.18 13.20
C LEU A 13 -25.41 13.03 13.60
N ALA A 14 -24.87 11.81 13.74
CA ALA A 14 -25.64 10.67 14.22
C ALA A 14 -26.10 10.86 15.67
N ALA A 15 -25.23 11.39 16.54
CA ALA A 15 -25.56 11.68 17.94
C ALA A 15 -26.64 12.77 18.04
N LEU A 16 -26.54 13.85 17.26
CA LEU A 16 -27.57 14.90 17.20
C LEU A 16 -28.94 14.35 16.75
N ALA A 17 -28.94 13.43 15.78
CA ALA A 17 -30.19 12.80 15.34
C ALA A 17 -30.84 11.96 16.45
N GLU A 18 -30.05 11.29 17.30
CA GLU A 18 -30.57 10.58 18.48
C GLU A 18 -31.14 11.56 19.50
N GLU A 19 -30.49 12.70 19.74
CA GLU A 19 -30.99 13.77 20.61
C GLU A 19 -32.32 14.37 20.10
N ASP A 20 -32.47 14.49 18.78
CA ASP A 20 -33.70 14.94 18.10
C ASP A 20 -34.81 13.87 18.06
N GLY A 21 -34.63 12.74 18.76
CA GLY A 21 -35.65 11.73 18.99
C GLY A 21 -35.61 10.53 18.04
N ARG A 22 -34.54 10.37 17.25
CA ARG A 22 -34.32 9.13 16.48
C ARG A 22 -33.93 8.00 17.44
N ALA A 23 -34.75 6.95 17.49
CA ALA A 23 -34.45 5.80 18.33
C ALA A 23 -33.17 5.06 17.83
N PRO A 24 -32.25 4.70 18.74
CA PRO A 24 -31.12 3.83 18.45
C PRO A 24 -31.58 2.48 17.89
N MET A 25 -30.75 1.85 17.04
CA MET A 25 -31.11 0.57 16.39
C MET A 25 -31.52 -0.52 17.38
N CYS A 26 -30.84 -0.61 18.53
CA CYS A 26 -31.12 -1.61 19.56
C CYS A 26 -32.45 -1.41 20.31
N GLU A 27 -33.14 -0.30 20.08
CA GLU A 27 -34.46 0.01 20.66
C GLU A 27 -35.60 -0.22 19.66
N LEU A 28 -35.27 -0.53 18.41
CA LEU A 28 -36.23 -0.83 17.36
C LEU A 28 -36.62 -2.32 17.35
N GLU A 29 -37.81 -2.62 16.83
CA GLU A 29 -38.14 -3.99 16.46
C GLU A 29 -37.27 -4.44 15.26
N PRO A 30 -36.87 -5.72 15.16
CA PRO A 30 -35.96 -6.19 14.10
C PRO A 30 -36.38 -5.80 12.67
N ALA A 31 -37.67 -5.84 12.37
CA ALA A 31 -38.19 -5.42 11.05
C ALA A 31 -37.98 -3.91 10.77
N GLN A 32 -38.12 -3.06 11.79
CA GLN A 32 -37.88 -1.63 11.68
C GLN A 32 -36.37 -1.32 11.58
N ALA A 33 -35.56 -2.04 12.35
CA ALA A 33 -34.10 -1.94 12.29
C ALA A 33 -33.57 -2.29 10.88
N ARG A 34 -34.08 -3.37 10.26
CA ARG A 34 -33.76 -3.77 8.87
C ARG A 34 -34.09 -2.65 7.88
N ALA A 35 -35.33 -2.16 7.91
CA ALA A 35 -35.77 -1.09 7.01
C ALA A 35 -34.94 0.20 7.18
N SER A 36 -34.63 0.60 8.41
CA SER A 36 -33.77 1.76 8.68
C SER A 36 -32.34 1.53 8.18
N TYR A 37 -31.79 0.33 8.36
CA TYR A 37 -30.44 0.00 7.92
C TYR A 37 -30.34 0.10 6.39
N ASP A 38 -31.26 -0.55 5.67
CA ASP A 38 -31.31 -0.53 4.21
C ASP A 38 -31.54 0.87 3.65
N GLN A 39 -32.43 1.66 4.26
CA GLN A 39 -32.67 3.05 3.83
C GLN A 39 -31.44 3.94 4.00
N SER A 40 -30.71 3.78 5.12
CA SER A 40 -29.52 4.59 5.39
C SER A 40 -28.33 4.25 4.48
N THR A 41 -28.25 3.00 4.02
CA THR A 41 -27.10 2.48 3.27
C THR A 41 -26.83 3.27 1.98
N LEU A 42 -27.87 3.73 1.29
CA LEU A 42 -27.72 4.46 0.01
C LEU A 42 -27.07 5.83 0.22
N ALA A 43 -27.36 6.49 1.34
CA ALA A 43 -26.75 7.77 1.68
C ALA A 43 -25.28 7.59 2.12
N LEU A 44 -24.95 6.46 2.75
CA LEU A 44 -23.63 6.20 3.32
C LEU A 44 -22.64 5.58 2.33
N ASP A 45 -23.14 4.75 1.40
CA ASP A 45 -22.31 4.00 0.47
C ASP A 45 -22.55 4.33 -1.00
N GLY A 46 -23.62 5.07 -1.29
CA GLY A 46 -23.97 5.48 -2.64
C GLY A 46 -24.43 4.31 -3.51
N VAL A 47 -24.38 4.54 -4.82
CA VAL A 47 -24.71 3.54 -5.84
C VAL A 47 -23.41 2.99 -6.40
N GLY A 48 -23.27 1.66 -6.38
CA GLY A 48 -22.09 0.99 -6.95
C GLY A 48 -22.02 1.09 -8.47
N PRO A 49 -20.90 0.69 -9.08
CA PRO A 49 -20.73 0.70 -10.52
C PRO A 49 -21.76 -0.20 -11.24
N GLU A 50 -22.13 0.21 -12.46
CA GLU A 50 -23.00 -0.59 -13.31
C GLU A 50 -22.25 -1.82 -13.84
N LEU A 51 -22.85 -3.00 -13.66
CA LEU A 51 -22.32 -4.28 -14.11
C LEU A 51 -23.44 -5.32 -14.21
N PRO A 52 -23.26 -6.39 -15.01
CA PRO A 52 -24.22 -7.48 -15.10
C PRO A 52 -24.45 -8.12 -13.72
N VAL A 53 -25.73 -8.21 -13.36
CA VAL A 53 -26.20 -8.78 -12.09
C VAL A 53 -27.28 -9.81 -12.38
N GLU A 54 -27.17 -10.97 -11.75
CA GLU A 54 -28.14 -12.06 -11.84
C GLU A 54 -28.62 -12.42 -10.43
N ASP A 55 -29.94 -12.45 -10.22
CA ASP A 55 -30.54 -12.98 -9.01
C ASP A 55 -30.58 -14.52 -9.09
N ILE A 56 -29.98 -15.17 -8.09
CA ILE A 56 -29.85 -16.61 -7.97
C ILE A 56 -30.78 -17.11 -6.87
N GLY A 57 -31.50 -18.20 -7.14
CA GLY A 57 -32.27 -18.94 -6.14
C GLY A 57 -31.70 -20.34 -5.95
N PHE A 58 -31.46 -20.75 -4.70
CA PHE A 58 -31.00 -22.10 -4.38
C PHE A 58 -31.69 -22.69 -3.16
N ARG A 59 -31.68 -24.02 -3.05
CA ARG A 59 -32.33 -24.75 -1.95
C ARG A 59 -31.34 -24.95 -0.82
N ALA A 60 -31.68 -24.43 0.36
CA ALA A 60 -30.98 -24.73 1.60
C ALA A 60 -31.50 -26.03 2.22
N ARG A 61 -30.75 -26.54 3.21
CA ARG A 61 -31.19 -27.65 4.05
C ARG A 61 -32.52 -27.29 4.74
N GLY A 62 -33.42 -28.27 4.78
CA GLY A 62 -34.79 -28.06 5.23
C GLY A 62 -35.74 -27.51 4.16
N GLY A 63 -35.30 -27.35 2.91
CA GLY A 63 -36.16 -27.09 1.75
C GLY A 63 -36.48 -25.61 1.48
N ALA A 64 -36.03 -24.70 2.34
CA ALA A 64 -36.14 -23.26 2.12
C ALA A 64 -35.39 -22.84 0.84
N THR A 65 -35.96 -21.88 0.11
CA THR A 65 -35.25 -21.23 -1.01
C THR A 65 -34.53 -20.00 -0.46
N LEU A 66 -33.22 -19.94 -0.65
CA LEU A 66 -32.41 -18.75 -0.37
C LEU A 66 -32.16 -17.97 -1.65
N ARG A 67 -31.94 -16.67 -1.50
CA ARG A 67 -31.52 -15.78 -2.57
C ARG A 67 -30.02 -15.54 -2.50
N ALA A 68 -29.43 -15.31 -3.65
CA ALA A 68 -28.10 -14.75 -3.79
C ALA A 68 -28.09 -13.79 -4.98
N ARG A 69 -27.11 -12.91 -5.04
CA ARG A 69 -26.89 -12.01 -6.16
C ARG A 69 -25.50 -12.23 -6.74
N LEU A 70 -25.45 -12.53 -8.03
CA LEU A 70 -24.22 -12.82 -8.76
C LEU A 70 -23.84 -11.62 -9.62
N TYR A 71 -22.84 -10.88 -9.15
CA TYR A 71 -22.25 -9.74 -9.82
C TYR A 71 -21.10 -10.20 -10.72
N ARG A 72 -21.01 -9.71 -11.95
CA ARG A 72 -19.94 -10.09 -12.89
C ARG A 72 -19.13 -8.87 -13.31
N GLY A 73 -17.89 -8.80 -12.83
CA GLY A 73 -16.97 -7.70 -13.18
C GLY A 73 -15.93 -8.02 -14.25
N GLY A 74 -16.02 -9.19 -14.90
CA GLY A 74 -15.11 -9.59 -15.99
C GLY A 74 -15.87 -10.03 -17.25
N ASP A 75 -15.12 -10.30 -18.33
CA ASP A 75 -15.68 -10.66 -19.63
C ASP A 75 -16.45 -11.99 -19.59
N ALA A 76 -17.63 -12.02 -20.21
CA ALA A 76 -18.55 -13.16 -20.21
C ALA A 76 -17.96 -14.43 -20.86
N ASP A 77 -16.95 -14.29 -21.73
CA ASP A 77 -16.36 -15.39 -22.49
C ASP A 77 -15.27 -16.17 -21.71
N THR A 78 -14.93 -15.75 -20.49
CA THR A 78 -13.92 -16.43 -19.67
C THR A 78 -14.49 -16.89 -18.34
N PRO A 79 -14.19 -18.13 -17.89
CA PRO A 79 -14.59 -18.57 -16.55
C PRO A 79 -14.05 -17.61 -15.47
N LEU A 80 -14.95 -17.05 -14.66
CA LEU A 80 -14.61 -16.04 -13.66
C LEU A 80 -14.18 -16.70 -12.34
N ALA A 81 -13.13 -16.17 -11.71
CA ALA A 81 -12.89 -16.45 -10.30
C ALA A 81 -14.08 -15.95 -9.47
N THR A 82 -14.39 -16.61 -8.35
CA THR A 82 -15.57 -16.30 -7.54
C THR A 82 -15.18 -15.88 -6.13
N LEU A 83 -15.69 -14.74 -5.69
CA LEU A 83 -15.75 -14.32 -4.30
C LEU A 83 -17.13 -14.68 -3.74
N LEU A 84 -17.20 -15.66 -2.84
CA LEU A 84 -18.42 -15.94 -2.07
C LEU A 84 -18.49 -14.96 -0.90
N TYR A 85 -19.49 -14.09 -0.88
CA TYR A 85 -19.58 -12.96 0.03
C TYR A 85 -20.76 -13.09 0.99
N PHE A 86 -20.50 -12.87 2.28
CA PHE A 86 -21.51 -12.84 3.34
C PHE A 86 -21.56 -11.44 3.97
N HIS A 87 -22.72 -10.83 3.97
CA HIS A 87 -22.92 -9.48 4.50
C HIS A 87 -22.86 -9.44 6.04
N GLY A 88 -22.52 -8.28 6.60
CA GLY A 88 -22.60 -7.99 8.04
C GLY A 88 -24.01 -7.66 8.52
N GLY A 89 -24.12 -7.08 9.71
CA GLY A 89 -25.42 -6.70 10.32
C GLY A 89 -25.86 -7.53 11.52
N GLY A 90 -24.92 -8.14 12.23
CA GLY A 90 -25.18 -8.81 13.52
C GLY A 90 -26.14 -10.01 13.45
N TYR A 91 -26.31 -10.61 12.27
CA TYR A 91 -27.29 -11.65 11.97
C TYR A 91 -28.76 -11.19 12.05
N VAL A 92 -29.02 -9.89 12.23
CA VAL A 92 -30.37 -9.35 12.42
C VAL A 92 -30.75 -8.37 11.31
N VAL A 93 -29.80 -7.58 10.83
CA VAL A 93 -29.98 -6.60 9.74
C VAL A 93 -29.02 -6.90 8.59
N GLY A 94 -29.10 -6.10 7.53
CA GLY A 94 -28.33 -6.28 6.32
C GLY A 94 -28.98 -7.27 5.34
N GLY A 95 -28.38 -7.38 4.16
CA GLY A 95 -28.90 -8.15 3.05
C GLY A 95 -28.24 -7.75 1.74
N LEU A 96 -28.73 -8.28 0.62
CA LEU A 96 -28.17 -8.04 -0.71
C LEU A 96 -28.12 -6.55 -1.08
N ASP A 97 -29.17 -5.79 -0.77
CA ASP A 97 -29.27 -4.38 -1.16
C ASP A 97 -28.35 -3.48 -0.32
N SER A 98 -28.24 -3.75 0.97
CA SER A 98 -27.35 -3.00 1.84
C SER A 98 -25.88 -3.11 1.44
N HIS A 99 -25.44 -4.23 0.86
CA HIS A 99 -24.04 -4.46 0.47
C HIS A 99 -23.82 -4.40 -1.05
N ASP A 100 -24.82 -3.95 -1.81
CA ASP A 100 -24.80 -3.95 -3.27
C ASP A 100 -23.64 -3.11 -3.84
N ALA A 101 -23.44 -1.89 -3.32
CA ALA A 101 -22.37 -1.01 -3.78
C ALA A 101 -20.98 -1.60 -3.52
N LEU A 102 -20.75 -2.16 -2.33
CA LEU A 102 -19.51 -2.85 -1.99
C LEU A 102 -19.26 -4.07 -2.89
N CYS A 103 -20.24 -4.95 -3.07
CA CYS A 103 -20.10 -6.13 -3.91
C CYS A 103 -19.84 -5.76 -5.39
N ARG A 104 -20.51 -4.73 -5.91
CA ARG A 104 -20.28 -4.19 -7.25
C ARG A 104 -18.85 -3.67 -7.42
N ALA A 105 -18.38 -2.87 -6.47
CA ALA A 105 -17.03 -2.32 -6.49
C ALA A 105 -15.97 -3.43 -6.48
N LEU A 106 -16.14 -4.46 -5.64
CA LEU A 106 -15.22 -5.61 -5.59
C LEU A 106 -15.25 -6.44 -6.88
N ALA A 107 -16.43 -6.71 -7.43
CA ALA A 107 -16.57 -7.44 -8.69
C ALA A 107 -15.82 -6.73 -9.83
N GLN A 108 -16.06 -5.42 -9.99
CA GLN A 108 -15.45 -4.60 -11.04
C GLN A 108 -13.92 -4.47 -10.90
N ARG A 109 -13.42 -4.25 -9.67
CA ARG A 109 -11.99 -3.97 -9.44
C ARG A 109 -11.12 -5.23 -9.48
N THR A 110 -11.67 -6.42 -9.24
CA THR A 110 -10.96 -7.72 -9.27
C THR A 110 -11.31 -8.59 -10.48
N PRO A 111 -11.76 -7.97 -11.59
CA PRO A 111 -12.60 -8.56 -12.64
C PRO A 111 -13.06 -10.01 -12.38
N CYS A 112 -13.86 -10.18 -11.32
CA CYS A 112 -14.29 -11.49 -10.82
C CYS A 112 -15.81 -11.55 -10.68
N ALA A 113 -16.32 -12.74 -10.42
CA ALA A 113 -17.69 -12.92 -9.98
C ALA A 113 -17.76 -12.72 -8.46
N VAL A 114 -18.76 -11.98 -7.98
CA VAL A 114 -19.10 -11.93 -6.55
C VAL A 114 -20.46 -12.59 -6.38
N LEU A 115 -20.54 -13.64 -5.57
CA LEU A 115 -21.80 -14.27 -5.19
C LEU A 115 -22.14 -13.84 -3.76
N ALA A 116 -22.98 -12.81 -3.61
CA ALA A 116 -23.45 -12.36 -2.31
C ALA A 116 -24.66 -13.19 -1.88
N VAL A 117 -24.68 -13.67 -0.63
CA VAL A 117 -25.70 -14.60 -0.12
C VAL A 117 -26.66 -13.89 0.83
N ASP A 118 -27.96 -14.05 0.60
CA ASP A 118 -29.05 -13.56 1.44
C ASP A 118 -29.42 -14.64 2.46
N TYR A 119 -28.55 -14.81 3.47
CA TYR A 119 -28.75 -15.84 4.50
C TYR A 119 -29.86 -15.44 5.48
N ARG A 120 -30.52 -16.43 6.09
CA ARG A 120 -31.65 -16.14 6.98
C ARG A 120 -31.21 -15.44 8.27
N LEU A 121 -32.00 -14.45 8.67
CA LEU A 121 -31.73 -13.58 9.80
C LEU A 121 -32.51 -13.98 11.06
N ALA A 122 -31.95 -13.62 12.21
CA ALA A 122 -32.58 -13.68 13.52
C ALA A 122 -33.48 -12.45 13.76
N PRO A 123 -34.49 -12.55 14.63
CA PRO A 123 -34.78 -13.66 15.55
C PRO A 123 -35.54 -14.86 14.94
N GLU A 124 -36.06 -14.73 13.72
CA GLU A 124 -36.86 -15.77 13.06
C GLU A 124 -36.04 -17.06 12.84
N HIS A 125 -34.75 -16.88 12.55
CA HIS A 125 -33.80 -17.96 12.29
C HIS A 125 -32.55 -17.83 13.16
N LYS A 126 -32.68 -18.26 14.42
CA LYS A 126 -31.58 -18.28 15.39
C LYS A 126 -30.40 -19.18 14.98
N PHE A 127 -29.26 -18.99 15.65
CA PHE A 127 -28.06 -19.81 15.52
C PHE A 127 -28.39 -21.32 15.55
N PRO A 128 -27.76 -22.18 14.73
CA PRO A 128 -26.71 -21.89 13.73
C PRO A 128 -27.27 -21.71 12.30
N THR A 129 -28.50 -21.22 12.13
CA THR A 129 -29.17 -21.20 10.81
C THR A 129 -28.38 -20.45 9.74
N ALA A 130 -27.89 -19.24 10.04
CA ALA A 130 -27.08 -18.45 9.11
C ALA A 130 -25.79 -19.17 8.67
N PHE A 131 -25.14 -19.91 9.59
CA PHE A 131 -23.97 -20.73 9.25
C PHE A 131 -24.33 -21.90 8.32
N HIS A 132 -25.47 -22.56 8.57
CA HIS A 132 -25.96 -23.62 7.68
C HIS A 132 -26.27 -23.08 6.28
N ASP A 133 -26.86 -21.89 6.19
CA ASP A 133 -27.16 -21.22 4.92
C ASP A 133 -25.87 -20.87 4.16
N ALA A 134 -24.84 -20.40 4.86
CA ALA A 134 -23.52 -20.16 4.28
C ALA A 134 -22.87 -21.44 3.75
N GLU A 135 -22.98 -22.55 4.48
CA GLU A 135 -22.49 -23.86 4.02
C GLU A 135 -23.27 -24.35 2.79
N ASP A 136 -24.59 -24.22 2.78
CA ASP A 136 -25.43 -24.63 1.66
C ASP A 136 -25.15 -23.78 0.41
N ALA A 137 -24.86 -22.49 0.57
CA ALA A 137 -24.43 -21.61 -0.52
C ALA A 137 -23.09 -22.06 -1.13
N ALA A 138 -22.12 -22.45 -0.30
CA ALA A 138 -20.83 -22.93 -0.77
C ALA A 138 -20.94 -24.28 -1.50
N LEU A 139 -21.81 -25.17 -1.01
CA LEU A 139 -22.12 -26.44 -1.67
C LEU A 139 -22.84 -26.22 -3.00
N TRP A 140 -23.81 -25.30 -3.04
CA TRP A 140 -24.49 -24.91 -4.26
C TRP A 140 -23.50 -24.33 -5.29
N LEU A 141 -22.63 -23.41 -4.87
CA LEU A 141 -21.60 -22.84 -5.74
C LEU A 141 -20.69 -23.93 -6.31
N THR A 142 -20.26 -24.88 -5.47
CA THR A 142 -19.43 -26.01 -5.91
C THR A 142 -20.12 -26.86 -6.98
N ALA A 143 -21.43 -27.06 -6.86
CA ALA A 143 -22.24 -27.84 -7.78
C ALA A 143 -22.61 -27.11 -9.09
N GLN A 144 -22.86 -25.79 -9.02
CA GLN A 144 -23.41 -25.01 -10.14
C GLN A 144 -22.40 -24.10 -10.85
N ARG A 145 -21.19 -23.90 -10.29
CA ARG A 145 -20.17 -23.00 -10.87
C ARG A 145 -19.93 -23.18 -12.37
N ALA A 146 -19.88 -24.41 -12.87
CA ALA A 146 -19.63 -24.67 -14.29
C ALA A 146 -20.77 -24.15 -15.19
N SER A 147 -22.04 -24.30 -14.79
CA SER A 147 -23.18 -23.82 -15.58
C SER A 147 -23.32 -22.29 -15.56
N HIS A 148 -22.73 -21.61 -14.57
CA HIS A 148 -22.73 -20.15 -14.46
C HIS A 148 -21.44 -19.48 -14.99
N GLY A 149 -20.54 -20.24 -15.64
CA GLY A 149 -19.28 -19.69 -16.16
C GLY A 149 -18.29 -19.30 -15.06
N LEU A 150 -18.32 -20.00 -13.93
CA LEU A 150 -17.46 -19.76 -12.77
C LEU A 150 -16.36 -20.82 -12.67
N ASP A 151 -15.14 -20.39 -12.33
CA ASP A 151 -13.96 -21.23 -12.29
C ASP A 151 -13.90 -22.10 -11.01
N PRO A 152 -13.82 -23.44 -11.14
CA PRO A 152 -13.83 -24.34 -10.00
C PRO A 152 -12.57 -24.31 -9.13
N ALA A 153 -11.44 -23.82 -9.65
CA ALA A 153 -10.19 -23.76 -8.91
C ALA A 153 -9.97 -22.38 -8.24
N ARG A 154 -10.79 -21.38 -8.56
CA ARG A 154 -10.60 -19.99 -8.13
C ARG A 154 -11.76 -19.47 -7.31
N VAL A 155 -11.84 -19.91 -6.05
CA VAL A 155 -12.86 -19.47 -5.09
C VAL A 155 -12.18 -18.83 -3.88
N ALA A 156 -12.64 -17.65 -3.48
CA ALA A 156 -12.30 -17.00 -2.21
C ALA A 156 -13.57 -16.79 -1.38
N PHE A 157 -13.44 -16.77 -0.06
CA PHE A 157 -14.55 -16.47 0.85
C PHE A 157 -14.32 -15.09 1.46
N ALA A 158 -15.39 -14.31 1.64
CA ALA A 158 -15.29 -13.00 2.23
C ALA A 158 -16.55 -12.61 2.99
N GLY A 159 -16.39 -11.65 3.88
CA GLY A 159 -17.50 -10.98 4.53
C GLY A 159 -17.02 -9.94 5.52
N ASP A 160 -17.96 -9.13 5.97
CA ASP A 160 -17.75 -8.06 6.93
C ASP A 160 -18.48 -8.33 8.25
N SER A 161 -17.89 -7.94 9.37
CA SER A 161 -18.45 -8.15 10.71
C SER A 161 -18.80 -9.63 10.93
N VAL A 162 -20.06 -9.94 11.25
CA VAL A 162 -20.58 -11.32 11.35
C VAL A 162 -20.53 -12.12 10.04
N GLY A 163 -20.53 -11.46 8.89
CA GLY A 163 -20.28 -12.08 7.58
C GLY A 163 -18.84 -12.58 7.46
N GLY A 164 -17.90 -11.85 8.05
CA GLY A 164 -16.52 -12.31 8.24
C GLY A 164 -16.46 -13.56 9.12
N THR A 165 -17.23 -13.59 10.21
CA THR A 165 -17.39 -14.79 11.05
C THR A 165 -17.89 -15.99 10.23
N LEU A 166 -18.92 -15.79 9.39
CA LEU A 166 -19.45 -16.85 8.52
C LEU A 166 -18.39 -17.36 7.53
N ALA A 167 -17.64 -16.47 6.89
CA ALA A 167 -16.56 -16.84 5.97
C ALA A 167 -15.47 -17.67 6.67
N THR A 168 -15.08 -17.27 7.88
CA THR A 168 -14.13 -18.02 8.71
C THR A 168 -14.67 -19.39 9.12
N ALA A 169 -15.89 -19.43 9.68
CA ALA A 169 -16.52 -20.67 10.11
C ALA A 169 -16.70 -21.64 8.93
N LEU A 170 -17.08 -21.12 7.75
CA LEU A 170 -17.18 -21.93 6.54
C LEU A 170 -15.82 -22.53 6.12
N THR A 171 -14.72 -21.79 6.31
CA THR A 171 -13.36 -22.27 6.02
C THR A 171 -12.96 -23.41 6.95
N LEU A 172 -13.27 -23.29 8.25
CA LEU A 172 -13.12 -24.35 9.25
C LEU A 172 -13.95 -25.59 8.88
N ALA A 173 -15.23 -25.39 8.55
CA ALA A 173 -16.15 -26.46 8.15
C ALA A 173 -15.65 -27.21 6.90
N ALA A 174 -15.13 -26.48 5.92
CA ALA A 174 -14.57 -27.06 4.70
C ALA A 174 -13.37 -27.97 5.03
N ARG A 175 -12.47 -27.53 5.92
CA ARG A 175 -11.33 -28.35 6.36
C ARG A 175 -11.80 -29.60 7.09
N ASP A 176 -12.69 -29.44 8.06
CA ASP A 176 -13.17 -30.55 8.91
C ASP A 176 -13.93 -31.60 8.09
N ALA A 177 -14.59 -31.18 7.01
CA ALA A 177 -15.28 -32.05 6.06
C ALA A 177 -14.37 -32.59 4.94
N GLY A 178 -13.06 -32.31 4.94
CA GLY A 178 -12.12 -32.73 3.91
C GLY A 178 -12.39 -32.13 2.51
N ARG A 179 -13.05 -30.97 2.45
CA ARG A 179 -13.36 -30.23 1.22
C ARG A 179 -12.22 -29.29 0.86
N SER A 180 -12.16 -28.89 -0.41
CA SER A 180 -11.18 -27.91 -0.90
C SER A 180 -11.30 -26.59 -0.14
N GLN A 181 -10.15 -26.06 0.30
CA GLN A 181 -10.05 -24.74 0.90
C GLN A 181 -10.24 -23.64 -0.16
N PRO A 182 -10.79 -22.47 0.22
CA PRO A 182 -10.74 -21.30 -0.65
C PRO A 182 -9.27 -20.86 -0.84
N LEU A 183 -9.00 -20.11 -1.90
CA LEU A 183 -7.67 -19.54 -2.16
C LEU A 183 -7.29 -18.46 -1.12
N LEU A 184 -8.30 -17.79 -0.58
CA LEU A 184 -8.18 -16.70 0.38
C LEU A 184 -9.48 -16.57 1.19
N GLN A 185 -9.36 -16.25 2.47
CA GLN A 185 -10.45 -15.69 3.27
C GLN A 185 -10.19 -14.20 3.52
N VAL A 186 -11.09 -13.31 3.08
CA VAL A 186 -11.02 -11.85 3.29
C VAL A 186 -12.01 -11.47 4.39
N LEU A 187 -11.49 -11.03 5.53
CA LEU A 187 -12.25 -10.85 6.77
C LEU A 187 -12.24 -9.38 7.16
N LEU A 188 -13.35 -8.67 6.94
CA LEU A 188 -13.47 -7.27 7.34
C LEU A 188 -14.02 -7.22 8.76
N TYR A 189 -13.19 -6.77 9.71
CA TYR A 189 -13.49 -6.56 11.13
C TYR A 189 -14.38 -7.66 11.73
N PRO A 190 -13.95 -8.95 11.67
CA PRO A 190 -14.82 -10.07 11.98
C PRO A 190 -15.15 -10.18 13.48
N CYS A 191 -16.36 -10.62 13.80
CA CYS A 191 -16.68 -11.09 15.16
C CYS A 191 -16.04 -12.47 15.39
N THR A 192 -15.26 -12.66 16.46
CA THR A 192 -14.53 -13.93 16.67
C THR A 192 -14.57 -14.47 18.09
N SER A 193 -14.86 -13.65 19.11
CA SER A 193 -14.78 -14.08 20.51
C SER A 193 -16.06 -14.69 21.06
N ILE A 194 -15.91 -15.44 22.16
CA ILE A 194 -17.03 -16.03 22.93
C ILE A 194 -17.84 -14.92 23.65
N ARG A 195 -17.18 -13.84 24.07
CA ARG A 195 -17.73 -12.78 24.92
C ARG A 195 -17.24 -11.41 24.50
N GLN A 196 -18.14 -10.44 24.54
CA GLN A 196 -17.89 -9.05 24.15
C GLN A 196 -17.33 -8.24 25.34
N ASP A 197 -16.17 -8.67 25.86
CA ASP A 197 -15.56 -8.16 27.10
C ASP A 197 -14.05 -7.89 27.01
N SER A 198 -13.49 -7.77 25.81
CA SER A 198 -12.10 -7.33 25.59
C SER A 198 -11.85 -5.88 26.05
N ASN A 199 -10.59 -5.44 26.01
CA ASN A 199 -10.27 -4.04 26.30
C ASN A 199 -10.88 -3.10 25.26
N SER A 200 -10.84 -3.46 23.97
CA SER A 200 -11.51 -2.71 22.90
C SER A 200 -13.02 -2.63 23.10
N HIS A 201 -13.69 -3.72 23.51
CA HIS A 201 -15.11 -3.71 23.83
C HIS A 201 -15.47 -2.70 24.93
N ARG A 202 -14.63 -2.61 25.99
CA ARG A 202 -14.82 -1.61 27.05
C ARG A 202 -14.51 -0.19 26.58
N ARG A 203 -13.42 -0.02 25.82
CA ARG A 203 -12.94 1.30 25.38
C ARG A 203 -13.88 1.97 24.39
N TYR A 204 -14.46 1.19 23.48
CA TYR A 204 -15.34 1.67 22.41
C TYR A 204 -16.79 1.26 22.63
N ALA A 205 -17.21 1.10 23.89
CA ALA A 205 -18.55 0.62 24.24
C ALA A 205 -19.69 1.53 23.74
N SER A 206 -19.42 2.82 23.53
CA SER A 206 -20.37 3.83 23.04
C SER A 206 -19.68 4.87 22.15
N GLY A 207 -20.43 5.55 21.29
CA GLY A 207 -19.96 6.73 20.55
C GLY A 207 -19.02 6.47 19.37
N HIS A 208 -18.90 5.23 18.91
CA HIS A 208 -17.99 4.82 17.82
C HIS A 208 -18.70 3.95 16.76
N LEU A 209 -19.93 4.33 16.41
CA LEU A 209 -20.86 3.64 15.50
C LEU A 209 -21.38 2.28 16.01
N LEU A 210 -20.50 1.30 16.22
CA LEU A 210 -20.87 0.02 16.79
C LEU A 210 -20.78 0.08 18.31
N GLU A 211 -21.92 -0.02 18.97
CA GLU A 211 -22.01 0.08 20.43
C GLU A 211 -22.23 -1.27 21.11
N GLN A 212 -21.82 -1.36 22.38
CA GLN A 212 -21.96 -2.57 23.19
C GLN A 212 -23.44 -2.97 23.34
N ARG A 213 -24.35 -2.00 23.51
CA ARG A 213 -25.81 -2.26 23.60
C ARG A 213 -26.35 -2.88 22.31
N THR A 214 -25.87 -2.44 21.16
CA THR A 214 -26.27 -2.94 19.84
C THR A 214 -25.78 -4.37 19.63
N LEU A 215 -24.52 -4.67 19.99
CA LEU A 215 -23.99 -6.03 19.95
C LEU A 215 -24.77 -6.99 20.86
N GLN A 216 -25.08 -6.56 22.08
CA GLN A 216 -25.85 -7.37 23.03
C GLN A 216 -27.26 -7.65 22.51
N TRP A 217 -27.92 -6.65 21.93
CA TRP A 217 -29.24 -6.80 21.31
C TRP A 217 -29.20 -7.78 20.12
N MET A 218 -28.24 -7.62 19.21
CA MET A 218 -28.06 -8.49 18.04
C MET A 218 -27.82 -9.95 18.46
N PHE A 219 -26.91 -10.19 19.39
CA PHE A 219 -26.61 -11.55 19.85
C PHE A 219 -27.71 -12.14 20.74
N GLY A 220 -28.50 -11.31 21.45
CA GLY A 220 -29.69 -11.75 22.17
C GLY A 220 -30.79 -12.29 21.24
N HIS A 221 -30.97 -11.65 20.06
CA HIS A 221 -31.86 -12.18 19.02
C HIS A 221 -31.30 -13.44 18.37
N TYR A 222 -29.99 -13.46 18.07
CA TYR A 222 -29.36 -14.53 17.30
C TYR A 222 -29.18 -15.84 18.08
N LEU A 223 -28.69 -15.79 19.31
CA LEU A 223 -28.37 -17.00 20.07
C LEU A 223 -29.67 -17.64 20.62
N ARG A 224 -29.68 -18.98 20.71
CA ARG A 224 -30.79 -19.73 21.31
C ARG A 224 -30.62 -19.81 22.83
N SER A 225 -29.38 -19.93 23.28
CA SER A 225 -28.99 -20.06 24.67
C SER A 225 -27.55 -19.60 24.88
N GLU A 226 -27.13 -19.44 26.13
CA GLU A 226 -25.76 -19.05 26.48
C GLU A 226 -24.71 -20.10 26.07
N ASP A 227 -25.09 -21.38 25.95
CA ASP A 227 -24.17 -22.44 25.52
C ASP A 227 -23.70 -22.27 24.08
N ASP A 228 -24.50 -21.60 23.23
CA ASP A 228 -24.14 -21.33 21.83
C ASP A 228 -22.89 -20.45 21.71
N ARG A 229 -22.56 -19.66 22.74
CA ARG A 229 -21.41 -18.73 22.72
C ARG A 229 -20.06 -19.45 22.61
N ALA A 230 -19.96 -20.67 23.11
CA ALA A 230 -18.73 -21.47 23.07
C ALA A 230 -18.56 -22.24 21.77
N ASP A 231 -19.55 -22.21 20.88
CA ASP A 231 -19.50 -22.90 19.60
C ASP A 231 -18.63 -22.11 18.60
N TRP A 232 -17.67 -22.78 17.97
CA TRP A 232 -16.73 -22.14 17.04
C TRP A 232 -17.41 -21.55 15.80
N ARG A 233 -18.64 -21.97 15.48
CA ARG A 233 -19.44 -21.40 14.39
C ARG A 233 -19.95 -20.00 14.70
N PHE A 234 -20.08 -19.66 15.99
CA PHE A 234 -20.37 -18.31 16.46
C PHE A 234 -19.08 -17.57 16.84
N ALA A 235 -18.18 -18.24 17.55
CA ALA A 235 -16.93 -17.68 18.04
C ALA A 235 -15.72 -18.44 17.48
N PRO A 236 -15.26 -18.17 16.25
CA PRO A 236 -14.11 -18.83 15.65
C PRO A 236 -12.83 -18.84 16.49
N LEU A 237 -12.63 -17.84 17.36
CA LEU A 237 -11.50 -17.81 18.29
C LEU A 237 -11.53 -18.97 19.30
N ALA A 238 -12.67 -19.62 19.51
CA ALA A 238 -12.85 -20.79 20.35
C ALA A 238 -12.51 -22.12 19.65
N ALA A 239 -12.27 -22.11 18.33
CA ALA A 239 -11.90 -23.32 17.59
C ALA A 239 -10.66 -23.97 18.20
N ARG A 240 -10.65 -25.30 18.33
CA ARG A 240 -9.53 -26.02 18.97
C ARG A 240 -8.28 -26.03 18.10
N ASP A 241 -8.45 -26.19 16.79
CA ASP A 241 -7.38 -26.24 15.81
C ASP A 241 -7.71 -25.30 14.63
N LEU A 242 -6.72 -24.50 14.22
CA LEU A 242 -6.76 -23.59 13.07
C LEU A 242 -5.77 -23.98 11.97
N SER A 243 -5.06 -25.11 12.12
CA SER A 243 -4.14 -25.60 11.10
C SER A 243 -4.87 -25.99 9.82
N GLY A 244 -4.19 -25.91 8.68
CA GLY A 244 -4.73 -26.31 7.38
C GLY A 244 -5.82 -25.40 6.80
N LEU A 245 -6.06 -24.23 7.38
CA LEU A 245 -6.98 -23.25 6.81
C LEU A 245 -6.35 -22.45 5.65
N ALA A 246 -7.21 -21.94 4.78
CA ALA A 246 -6.82 -21.02 3.71
C ALA A 246 -6.10 -19.77 4.23
N PRO A 247 -5.18 -19.18 3.43
CA PRO A 247 -4.59 -17.88 3.73
C PRO A 247 -5.67 -16.84 4.08
N ALA A 248 -5.38 -15.96 5.02
CA ALA A 248 -6.31 -14.96 5.52
C ALA A 248 -5.79 -13.53 5.30
N HIS A 249 -6.69 -12.64 4.92
CA HIS A 249 -6.49 -11.19 4.91
C HIS A 249 -7.50 -10.54 5.86
N LEU A 250 -7.03 -10.08 7.01
CA LEU A 250 -7.85 -9.42 8.02
C LEU A 250 -7.70 -7.91 7.91
N VAL A 251 -8.83 -7.22 7.82
CA VAL A 251 -8.93 -5.76 7.85
C VAL A 251 -9.59 -5.39 9.16
N LEU A 252 -8.93 -4.62 10.01
CA LEU A 252 -9.45 -4.20 11.31
C LEU A 252 -9.53 -2.66 11.37
N ALA A 253 -10.42 -2.12 12.18
CA ALA A 253 -10.55 -0.69 12.43
C ALA A 253 -10.00 -0.34 13.82
N GLU A 254 -9.29 0.79 13.99
CA GLU A 254 -8.69 1.18 15.28
C GLU A 254 -9.74 1.51 16.35
N TYR A 255 -10.85 2.15 15.95
CA TYR A 255 -11.95 2.58 16.81
C TYR A 255 -13.14 1.61 16.70
N ASP A 256 -12.88 0.34 16.96
CA ASP A 256 -13.85 -0.74 16.83
C ASP A 256 -13.81 -1.65 18.07
N PRO A 257 -14.96 -1.93 18.73
CA PRO A 257 -15.05 -2.94 19.78
C PRO A 257 -14.41 -4.29 19.43
N LEU A 258 -14.40 -4.68 18.16
CA LEU A 258 -13.94 -5.99 17.69
C LEU A 258 -12.44 -6.06 17.36
N VAL A 259 -11.69 -4.95 17.48
CA VAL A 259 -10.28 -4.92 17.04
C VAL A 259 -9.39 -5.91 17.82
N ASP A 260 -9.57 -6.03 19.13
CA ASP A 260 -8.73 -6.92 19.96
C ASP A 260 -8.98 -8.39 19.63
N GLU A 261 -10.24 -8.78 19.42
CA GLU A 261 -10.57 -10.17 19.09
C GLU A 261 -10.14 -10.53 17.65
N GLY A 262 -10.25 -9.59 16.71
CA GLY A 262 -9.69 -9.76 15.37
C GLY A 262 -8.16 -9.94 15.38
N ARG A 263 -7.43 -9.19 16.23
CA ARG A 263 -5.99 -9.38 16.44
C ARG A 263 -5.68 -10.75 17.05
N ALA A 264 -6.40 -11.13 18.11
CA ALA A 264 -6.23 -12.43 18.76
C ALA A 264 -6.48 -13.59 17.79
N TYR A 265 -7.47 -13.46 16.91
CA TYR A 265 -7.75 -14.47 15.90
C TYR A 265 -6.63 -14.58 14.86
N ALA A 266 -6.11 -13.45 14.38
CA ALA A 266 -4.97 -13.42 13.47
C ALA A 266 -3.71 -14.06 14.10
N GLU A 267 -3.42 -13.76 15.36
CA GLU A 267 -2.31 -14.36 16.09
C GLU A 267 -2.45 -15.89 16.18
N ARG A 268 -3.67 -16.39 16.46
CA ARG A 268 -3.93 -17.83 16.46
C ARG A 268 -3.78 -18.48 15.08
N LEU A 269 -4.20 -17.82 14.01
CA LEU A 269 -3.99 -18.30 12.64
C LEU A 269 -2.49 -18.40 12.31
N GLN A 270 -1.73 -17.36 12.64
CA GLN A 270 -0.28 -17.33 12.42
C GLN A 270 0.43 -18.41 13.23
N ALA A 271 0.06 -18.60 14.50
CA ALA A 271 0.59 -19.65 15.36
C ALA A 271 0.28 -21.07 14.83
N ALA A 272 -0.84 -21.23 14.12
CA ALA A 272 -1.22 -22.48 13.46
C ALA A 272 -0.58 -22.66 12.07
N GLY A 273 0.32 -21.77 11.65
CA GLY A 273 1.02 -21.83 10.36
C GLY A 273 0.21 -21.33 9.16
N VAL A 274 -0.94 -20.68 9.37
CA VAL A 274 -1.75 -20.11 8.30
C VAL A 274 -1.18 -18.78 7.86
N ARG A 275 -0.95 -18.60 6.55
CA ARG A 275 -0.50 -17.32 5.99
C ARG A 275 -1.55 -16.25 6.27
N THR A 276 -1.20 -15.28 7.08
CA THR A 276 -2.18 -14.30 7.59
C THR A 276 -1.61 -12.89 7.45
N GLN A 277 -2.29 -12.06 6.68
CA GLN A 277 -2.04 -10.63 6.58
C GLN A 277 -3.06 -9.90 7.47
N VAL A 278 -2.60 -8.92 8.24
CA VAL A 278 -3.46 -8.08 9.08
C VAL A 278 -3.19 -6.62 8.73
N GLN A 279 -4.24 -5.88 8.43
CA GLN A 279 -4.22 -4.44 8.20
C GLN A 279 -5.12 -3.78 9.23
N VAL A 280 -4.56 -2.95 10.10
CA VAL A 280 -5.34 -2.15 11.05
C VAL A 280 -5.41 -0.73 10.50
N HIS A 281 -6.62 -0.27 10.21
CA HIS A 281 -6.89 1.06 9.69
C HIS A 281 -7.06 2.04 10.84
N GLU A 282 -6.05 2.89 11.00
CA GLU A 282 -6.02 3.94 12.02
C GLU A 282 -7.09 5.00 11.75
N GLY A 283 -7.71 5.50 12.82
CA GLY A 283 -8.77 6.50 12.75
C GLY A 283 -10.10 6.02 12.17
N MET A 284 -10.23 4.74 11.77
CA MET A 284 -11.46 4.17 11.22
C MET A 284 -12.34 3.51 12.29
N VAL A 285 -13.64 3.45 12.04
CA VAL A 285 -14.68 2.81 12.87
C VAL A 285 -15.14 1.47 12.29
N HIS A 286 -15.94 0.72 13.03
CA HIS A 286 -16.62 -0.48 12.52
C HIS A 286 -17.45 -0.18 11.26
N ASP A 287 -17.66 -1.15 10.38
CA ASP A 287 -18.46 -1.02 9.15
C ASP A 287 -17.92 -0.02 8.10
N PHE A 288 -16.72 0.56 8.29
CA PHE A 288 -16.21 1.63 7.41
C PHE A 288 -16.05 1.22 5.94
N ALA A 289 -15.96 -0.07 5.62
CA ALA A 289 -15.89 -0.52 4.23
C ALA A 289 -17.16 -0.17 3.42
N ARG A 290 -18.27 0.16 4.10
CA ARG A 290 -19.56 0.57 3.53
C ARG A 290 -19.84 2.06 3.67
N LEU A 291 -18.83 2.87 4.02
CA LEU A 291 -18.98 4.30 4.26
C LEU A 291 -18.31 5.13 3.15
N SER A 292 -18.40 4.70 1.90
CA SER A 292 -17.68 5.34 0.78
C SER A 292 -18.16 6.75 0.43
N GLN A 293 -19.34 7.17 0.89
CA GLN A 293 -19.81 8.56 0.78
C GLN A 293 -19.42 9.42 1.99
N VAL A 294 -18.91 8.81 3.06
CA VAL A 294 -18.52 9.50 4.29
C VAL A 294 -17.00 9.67 4.36
N VAL A 295 -16.24 8.65 3.98
CA VAL A 295 -14.78 8.61 4.15
C VAL A 295 -14.10 7.94 2.95
N GLU A 296 -13.08 8.59 2.37
CA GLU A 296 -12.37 8.13 1.17
C GLU A 296 -11.59 6.82 1.43
N GLU A 297 -11.17 6.58 2.68
CA GLU A 297 -10.50 5.36 3.13
C GLU A 297 -11.32 4.09 2.85
N ALA A 298 -12.66 4.19 2.82
CA ALA A 298 -13.53 3.08 2.44
C ALA A 298 -13.29 2.64 0.98
N ASP A 299 -13.16 3.60 0.06
CA ASP A 299 -12.87 3.31 -1.35
C ASP A 299 -11.43 2.82 -1.54
N THR A 300 -10.49 3.41 -0.80
CA THR A 300 -9.09 2.96 -0.77
C THR A 300 -9.00 1.51 -0.29
N LEU A 301 -9.75 1.15 0.74
CA LEU A 301 -9.84 -0.23 1.25
C LEU A 301 -10.36 -1.18 0.17
N ARG A 302 -11.45 -0.83 -0.53
CA ARG A 302 -12.00 -1.66 -1.63
C ARG A 302 -10.96 -1.94 -2.71
N SER A 303 -10.14 -0.95 -3.06
CA SER A 303 -9.01 -1.12 -4.00
C SER A 303 -7.91 -2.03 -3.45
N SER A 304 -7.59 -1.93 -2.15
CA SER A 304 -6.63 -2.81 -1.48
C SER A 304 -7.09 -4.27 -1.51
N ILE A 305 -8.33 -4.52 -1.08
CA ILE A 305 -8.95 -5.85 -1.11
C ILE A 305 -8.94 -6.41 -2.53
N ALA A 306 -9.30 -5.58 -3.51
CA ALA A 306 -9.38 -6.01 -4.89
C ALA A 306 -8.03 -6.50 -5.43
N ARG A 307 -6.93 -5.84 -5.04
CA ARG A 307 -5.56 -6.26 -5.39
C ARG A 307 -5.20 -7.59 -4.73
N THR A 308 -5.48 -7.75 -3.44
CA THR A 308 -5.22 -9.00 -2.71
C THR A 308 -5.99 -10.17 -3.32
N LEU A 309 -7.25 -9.96 -3.70
CA LEU A 309 -8.05 -10.96 -4.42
C LEU A 309 -7.47 -11.28 -5.81
N ALA A 310 -7.04 -10.26 -6.57
CA ALA A 310 -6.47 -10.45 -7.89
C ALA A 310 -5.16 -11.27 -7.83
N GLU A 311 -4.31 -11.00 -6.85
CA GLU A 311 -3.10 -11.79 -6.58
C GLU A 311 -3.44 -13.25 -6.23
N ALA A 312 -4.43 -13.47 -5.36
CA ALA A 312 -4.85 -14.83 -4.98
C ALA A 312 -5.40 -15.60 -6.19
N PHE A 313 -6.25 -14.97 -7.00
CA PHE A 313 -6.81 -15.57 -8.21
C PHE A 313 -5.78 -15.75 -9.34
N GLY A 314 -4.77 -14.87 -9.43
CA GLY A 314 -3.67 -14.96 -10.39
C GLY A 314 -2.75 -16.14 -10.14
N ARG A 315 -2.42 -16.43 -8.87
CA ARG A 315 -1.59 -17.60 -8.48
C ARG A 315 -2.17 -18.93 -8.98
N ALA A 316 -3.50 -19.05 -9.04
CA ALA A 316 -4.19 -20.26 -9.47
C ALA A 316 -4.20 -20.44 -11.01
N ARG A 317 -4.08 -19.37 -11.81
CA ARG A 317 -4.02 -19.45 -13.29
C ARG A 317 -2.72 -20.09 -13.80
N VAL A 318 -1.67 -20.14 -12.98
CA VAL A 318 -0.32 -20.61 -13.34
C VAL A 318 -0.09 -22.09 -12.94
N ALA A 319 -1.06 -22.75 -12.31
CA ALA A 319 -0.88 -24.09 -11.74
C ALA A 319 -1.14 -25.25 -12.73
N ALA A 320 -0.15 -25.58 -13.56
CA ALA A 320 0.12 -26.98 -13.96
C ALA A 320 0.93 -27.68 -12.83
N PRO A 321 0.96 -29.01 -12.69
CA PRO A 321 1.40 -29.66 -11.46
C PRO A 321 2.88 -29.39 -11.19
N VAL A 322 3.15 -28.54 -10.22
CA VAL A 322 4.48 -28.34 -9.65
C VAL A 322 4.65 -29.39 -8.56
N PRO A 323 5.74 -30.19 -8.57
CA PRO A 323 6.01 -31.15 -7.51
C PRO A 323 6.10 -30.43 -6.15
N ALA A 324 5.87 -31.18 -5.08
CA ALA A 324 5.72 -30.72 -3.70
C ALA A 324 6.97 -30.08 -3.05
N SER A 325 7.81 -29.39 -3.82
CA SER A 325 8.99 -28.63 -3.36
C SER A 325 8.86 -27.12 -3.55
N ALA A 326 7.73 -26.58 -4.03
CA ALA A 326 7.56 -25.14 -4.27
C ALA A 326 6.72 -24.45 -3.17
N ILE A 327 7.20 -24.49 -1.93
CA ILE A 327 6.69 -23.65 -0.84
C ILE A 327 7.62 -22.43 -0.73
N GLY A 328 7.13 -21.23 -1.10
CA GLY A 328 7.57 -19.98 -0.44
C GLY A 328 8.75 -19.17 -1.01
N ALA A 329 9.01 -19.16 -2.32
CA ALA A 329 10.04 -18.26 -2.87
C ALA A 329 9.59 -16.78 -2.85
N TRP A 330 10.37 -15.90 -2.19
CA TRP A 330 10.20 -14.45 -2.28
C TRP A 330 10.76 -13.96 -3.62
N VAL A 331 10.02 -13.10 -4.33
CA VAL A 331 10.39 -12.57 -5.65
C VAL A 331 10.57 -11.07 -5.55
N PHE A 332 11.65 -10.56 -6.16
CA PHE A 332 12.03 -9.17 -6.17
C PHE A 332 12.56 -8.76 -7.54
N HIS A 333 12.26 -7.54 -7.98
CA HIS A 333 12.72 -7.03 -9.26
C HIS A 333 13.78 -5.95 -9.07
N ALA A 334 14.97 -6.17 -9.61
CA ALA A 334 16.10 -5.24 -9.57
C ALA A 334 16.33 -4.67 -10.98
N HIS A 335 16.87 -3.44 -11.05
CA HIS A 335 17.09 -2.74 -12.33
C HIS A 335 18.50 -2.13 -12.50
N PRO A 336 19.59 -2.83 -12.09
CA PRO A 336 20.93 -2.30 -12.21
C PRO A 336 21.29 -2.05 -13.68
N ASP A 337 21.89 -0.90 -13.95
CA ASP A 337 22.20 -0.36 -15.29
C ASP A 337 20.97 -0.24 -16.21
N GLY A 338 19.75 -0.32 -15.65
CA GLY A 338 18.48 -0.36 -16.38
C GLY A 338 18.08 -1.75 -16.87
N ASP A 339 18.83 -2.81 -16.53
CA ASP A 339 18.53 -4.17 -16.94
C ASP A 339 17.53 -4.83 -15.97
N PRO A 340 16.34 -5.28 -16.45
CA PRO A 340 15.34 -5.88 -15.58
C PRO A 340 15.74 -7.29 -15.17
N LEU A 341 16.09 -7.44 -13.89
CA LEU A 341 16.44 -8.72 -13.28
C LEU A 341 15.36 -9.15 -12.29
N GLU A 342 15.15 -10.45 -12.20
CA GLU A 342 14.36 -11.09 -11.16
C GLU A 342 15.29 -11.78 -10.17
N VAL A 343 15.02 -11.55 -8.89
CA VAL A 343 15.69 -12.19 -7.78
C VAL A 343 14.68 -13.07 -7.05
N ARG A 344 14.94 -14.37 -6.98
CA ARG A 344 14.14 -15.36 -6.23
C ARG A 344 14.91 -15.81 -5.00
N LEU A 345 14.32 -15.68 -3.81
CA LEU A 345 14.87 -16.21 -2.56
C LEU A 345 14.07 -17.45 -2.15
N ASP A 346 14.72 -18.60 -2.13
CA ASP A 346 14.17 -19.87 -1.61
C ASP A 346 14.95 -20.29 -0.35
N ILE A 347 14.30 -20.15 0.82
CA ILE A 347 14.85 -20.33 2.17
C ILE A 347 16.06 -19.41 2.44
N SER A 348 17.22 -19.74 1.88
CA SER A 348 18.48 -18.99 1.97
C SER A 348 19.16 -18.81 0.61
N LYS A 349 18.65 -19.43 -0.47
CA LYS A 349 19.25 -19.37 -1.79
C LYS A 349 18.63 -18.25 -2.62
N LEU A 350 19.42 -17.22 -2.91
CA LEU A 350 19.06 -16.18 -3.88
C LEU A 350 19.46 -16.64 -5.28
N THR A 351 18.53 -16.54 -6.23
CA THR A 351 18.77 -16.77 -7.64
C THR A 351 18.46 -15.49 -8.39
N VAL A 352 19.46 -14.95 -9.09
CA VAL A 352 19.32 -13.74 -9.90
C VAL A 352 19.39 -14.13 -11.38
N GLY A 353 18.45 -13.63 -12.17
CA GLY A 353 18.39 -13.88 -13.61
C GLY A 353 17.43 -12.94 -14.33
N PRO A 354 17.26 -13.12 -15.64
CA PRO A 354 16.32 -12.32 -16.43
C PRO A 354 14.87 -12.65 -16.10
N GLN A 355 13.99 -11.65 -16.12
CA GLN A 355 12.55 -11.81 -15.84
C GLN A 355 11.83 -12.79 -16.80
N ALA A 356 12.27 -12.88 -18.06
CA ALA A 356 11.67 -13.74 -19.08
C ALA A 356 12.24 -15.18 -19.11
N GLY A 357 13.04 -15.59 -18.13
CA GLY A 357 13.53 -16.96 -17.97
C GLY A 357 14.57 -17.45 -18.99
N GLN A 358 14.93 -16.63 -19.98
CA GLN A 358 15.98 -16.92 -20.96
C GLN A 358 17.21 -16.04 -20.73
N GLY A 359 18.32 -16.64 -20.30
CA GLY A 359 19.60 -15.96 -20.10
C GLY A 359 20.39 -16.53 -18.92
N PRO A 360 21.61 -16.02 -18.66
CA PRO A 360 22.45 -16.50 -17.57
C PRO A 360 21.79 -16.25 -16.21
N THR A 361 22.03 -17.14 -15.26
CA THR A 361 21.57 -16.99 -13.86
C THR A 361 22.77 -17.11 -12.92
N SER A 362 22.68 -16.46 -11.76
CA SER A 362 23.68 -16.56 -10.69
C SER A 362 23.00 -16.95 -9.39
N HIS A 363 23.69 -17.71 -8.55
CA HIS A 363 23.17 -18.15 -7.26
C HIS A 363 24.02 -17.60 -6.11
N TRP A 364 23.34 -17.31 -5.00
CA TRP A 364 23.93 -16.75 -3.81
C TRP A 364 23.30 -17.39 -2.58
N LEU A 365 24.06 -17.47 -1.48
CA LEU A 365 23.56 -17.94 -0.19
C LEU A 365 23.48 -16.77 0.77
N LEU A 366 22.26 -16.47 1.22
CA LEU A 366 21.96 -15.47 2.23
C LEU A 366 21.95 -16.13 3.61
N HIS A 367 22.87 -15.73 4.46
CA HIS A 367 22.95 -16.19 5.84
C HIS A 367 22.41 -15.12 6.79
N GLU A 368 21.49 -15.54 7.65
CA GLU A 368 20.85 -14.70 8.64
C GLU A 368 21.23 -15.21 10.03
N GLN A 369 22.08 -14.47 10.75
CA GLN A 369 22.39 -14.73 12.16
C GLN A 369 22.03 -13.50 13.00
N ALA A 370 21.78 -13.69 14.29
CA ALA A 370 21.39 -12.61 15.21
C ALA A 370 22.46 -11.49 15.23
N GLY A 371 22.23 -10.43 14.45
CA GLY A 371 23.12 -9.26 14.37
C GLY A 371 23.86 -9.10 13.03
N ALA A 372 24.02 -10.15 12.24
CA ALA A 372 24.84 -10.14 11.02
C ALA A 372 24.10 -10.71 9.82
N LEU A 373 24.16 -9.98 8.70
CA LEU A 373 23.68 -10.42 7.39
C LEU A 373 24.90 -10.72 6.53
N ARG A 374 24.96 -11.93 5.94
CA ARG A 374 26.06 -12.33 5.05
C ARG A 374 25.53 -12.88 3.74
N LEU A 375 26.15 -12.51 2.63
CA LEU A 375 25.86 -12.99 1.29
C LEU A 375 27.10 -13.66 0.71
N ASP A 376 26.99 -14.95 0.38
CA ASP A 376 28.07 -15.73 -0.21
C ASP A 376 27.74 -15.99 -1.70
N GLY A 377 28.62 -15.60 -2.62
CA GLY A 377 28.50 -15.99 -4.03
C GLY A 377 28.79 -17.49 -4.21
N SER A 378 27.96 -18.22 -4.96
CA SER A 378 28.18 -19.66 -5.14
C SER A 378 29.36 -19.95 -6.08
N ASP A 379 30.33 -20.75 -5.62
CA ASP A 379 31.53 -21.19 -6.36
C ASP A 379 31.27 -22.11 -7.57
N SER A 380 30.02 -22.33 -8.00
CA SER A 380 29.67 -23.44 -8.90
C SER A 380 29.87 -23.17 -10.40
N HIS A 381 30.33 -21.98 -10.82
CA HIS A 381 30.64 -21.67 -12.22
C HIS A 381 32.00 -20.96 -12.34
N ASP A 382 32.84 -21.43 -13.29
CA ASP A 382 34.18 -20.89 -13.63
C ASP A 382 34.16 -19.44 -14.19
N VAL A 383 33.03 -18.73 -14.10
CA VAL A 383 32.81 -17.41 -14.72
C VAL A 383 32.28 -16.44 -13.67
N GLU A 384 32.96 -15.29 -13.52
CA GLU A 384 32.57 -14.20 -12.62
C GLU A 384 31.11 -13.75 -12.92
N PRO A 385 30.23 -13.66 -11.90
CA PRO A 385 28.87 -13.20 -12.12
C PRO A 385 28.87 -11.77 -12.67
N ALA A 386 27.95 -11.49 -13.59
CA ALA A 386 27.81 -10.14 -14.14
C ALA A 386 27.63 -9.12 -13.01
N GLN A 387 28.21 -7.91 -13.18
CA GLN A 387 28.13 -6.85 -12.17
C GLN A 387 26.68 -6.56 -11.75
N THR A 388 25.76 -6.58 -12.72
CA THR A 388 24.32 -6.40 -12.51
C THR A 388 23.72 -7.46 -11.60
N HIS A 389 24.16 -8.71 -11.70
CA HIS A 389 23.71 -9.78 -10.80
C HIS A 389 24.18 -9.58 -9.36
N LEU A 390 25.44 -9.15 -9.17
CA LEU A 390 25.97 -8.82 -7.84
C LEU A 390 25.19 -7.66 -7.20
N LEU A 391 24.94 -6.58 -7.95
CA LEU A 391 24.18 -5.42 -7.47
C LEU A 391 22.75 -5.83 -7.09
N ALA A 392 22.06 -6.60 -7.94
CA ALA A 392 20.71 -7.08 -7.68
C ALA A 392 20.64 -8.00 -6.44
N ALA A 393 21.64 -8.86 -6.22
CA ALA A 393 21.70 -9.73 -5.04
C ALA A 393 21.89 -8.92 -3.73
N ILE A 394 22.75 -7.90 -3.75
CA ILE A 394 22.97 -7.00 -2.62
C ILE A 394 21.70 -6.19 -2.33
N GLU A 395 21.08 -5.59 -3.35
CA GLU A 395 19.84 -4.84 -3.23
C GLU A 395 18.75 -5.72 -2.60
N ALA A 396 18.55 -6.92 -3.13
CA ALA A 396 17.58 -7.89 -2.64
C ALA A 396 17.81 -8.25 -1.15
N ALA A 397 19.07 -8.47 -0.75
CA ALA A 397 19.42 -8.79 0.63
C ALA A 397 19.01 -7.66 1.60
N PHE A 398 19.29 -6.41 1.25
CA PHE A 398 18.93 -5.26 2.06
C PHE A 398 17.43 -4.92 2.01
N VAL A 399 16.74 -5.15 0.88
CA VAL A 399 15.28 -5.01 0.80
C VAL A 399 14.59 -6.06 1.66
N ARG A 400 15.12 -7.29 1.70
CA ARG A 400 14.62 -8.36 2.58
C ARG A 400 14.86 -8.04 4.05
N HIS A 401 15.93 -7.31 4.36
CA HIS A 401 16.37 -6.97 5.72
C HIS A 401 16.59 -5.46 5.90
N PRO A 402 15.53 -4.63 5.80
CA PRO A 402 15.62 -3.17 5.78
C PRO A 402 16.14 -2.55 7.09
N GLN A 403 16.23 -3.32 8.17
CA GLN A 403 16.81 -2.92 9.46
C GLN A 403 18.35 -3.05 9.49
N ARG A 404 18.96 -3.73 8.52
CA ARG A 404 20.41 -3.97 8.49
C ARG A 404 21.12 -2.80 7.82
N ALA A 405 22.06 -2.17 8.54
CA ALA A 405 22.89 -1.10 8.00
C ALA A 405 24.08 -1.63 7.17
N THR A 406 24.48 -2.88 7.37
CA THR A 406 25.63 -3.51 6.72
C THR A 406 25.34 -4.92 6.24
N LEU A 407 26.02 -5.34 5.18
CA LEU A 407 26.03 -6.69 4.64
C LEU A 407 27.48 -7.17 4.49
N SER A 408 27.81 -8.33 5.05
CA SER A 408 29.08 -9.00 4.77
C SER A 408 28.98 -9.75 3.44
N LEU A 409 29.91 -9.53 2.53
CA LEU A 409 29.94 -10.15 1.20
C LEU A 409 31.19 -11.02 1.05
N ARG A 410 30.97 -12.30 0.71
CA ARG A 410 32.03 -13.25 0.40
C ARG A 410 31.94 -13.65 -1.07
N LEU A 411 33.03 -13.44 -1.80
CA LEU A 411 33.17 -13.82 -3.20
C LEU A 411 34.38 -14.74 -3.38
N ALA A 412 34.31 -15.60 -4.39
CA ALA A 412 35.45 -16.41 -4.83
C ALA A 412 36.64 -15.51 -5.22
N PRO A 413 37.89 -15.99 -5.10
CA PRO A 413 39.08 -15.25 -5.55
C PRO A 413 39.04 -14.89 -7.05
N SER A 414 38.33 -15.66 -7.86
CA SER A 414 38.14 -15.42 -9.29
C SER A 414 37.10 -14.33 -9.61
N SER A 415 36.34 -13.84 -8.62
CA SER A 415 35.23 -12.89 -8.78
C SER A 415 35.47 -11.56 -8.06
N GLN A 416 36.70 -11.05 -8.12
CA GLN A 416 37.14 -9.87 -7.36
C GLN A 416 36.95 -8.54 -8.10
N ALA A 417 36.77 -8.54 -9.42
CA ALA A 417 36.66 -7.29 -10.19
C ALA A 417 35.37 -6.55 -9.83
N GLY A 418 34.27 -7.27 -9.60
CA GLY A 418 33.02 -6.66 -9.17
C GLY A 418 33.06 -6.06 -7.76
N LEU A 419 33.82 -6.68 -6.85
CA LEU A 419 34.08 -6.13 -5.52
C LEU A 419 35.01 -4.91 -5.58
N ALA A 420 36.07 -4.95 -6.39
CA ALA A 420 36.97 -3.81 -6.59
C ALA A 420 36.19 -2.56 -7.03
N ARG A 421 35.24 -2.70 -7.96
CA ARG A 421 34.35 -1.60 -8.37
C ARG A 421 33.47 -1.04 -7.24
N LEU A 422 33.06 -1.88 -6.28
CA LEU A 422 32.30 -1.41 -5.11
C LEU A 422 33.21 -0.70 -4.10
N VAL A 423 34.46 -1.16 -3.95
CA VAL A 423 35.48 -0.51 -3.12
C VAL A 423 35.87 0.85 -3.70
N ASP A 424 36.14 0.93 -5.01
CA ASP A 424 36.47 2.18 -5.70
C ASP A 424 35.34 3.21 -5.63
N ALA A 425 34.09 2.72 -5.62
CA ALA A 425 32.91 3.57 -5.45
C ALA A 425 32.60 3.91 -3.98
N GLY A 426 33.38 3.41 -3.01
CA GLY A 426 33.18 3.63 -1.58
C GLY A 426 31.98 2.88 -0.97
N ALA A 427 31.34 1.98 -1.72
CA ALA A 427 30.21 1.19 -1.22
C ALA A 427 30.64 -0.04 -0.41
N ALA A 428 31.88 -0.49 -0.60
CA ALA A 428 32.47 -1.61 0.12
C ALA A 428 33.77 -1.22 0.84
N SER A 429 34.02 -1.86 1.97
CA SER A 429 35.30 -1.80 2.68
C SER A 429 35.88 -3.20 2.88
N LEU A 430 37.21 -3.29 2.97
CA LEU A 430 37.95 -4.54 3.13
C LEU A 430 38.60 -4.59 4.52
N PRO A 431 37.87 -5.01 5.57
CA PRO A 431 38.48 -5.21 6.89
C PRO A 431 39.46 -6.39 6.87
N PRO A 432 40.31 -6.55 7.91
CA PRO A 432 41.12 -7.76 8.08
C PRO A 432 40.22 -9.00 8.18
N GLY A 433 40.18 -9.82 7.12
CA GLY A 433 39.34 -11.00 7.05
C GLY A 433 38.99 -11.39 5.60
N PRO A 434 38.22 -12.47 5.42
CA PRO A 434 37.83 -12.96 4.09
C PRO A 434 36.61 -12.22 3.49
N ASP A 435 35.91 -11.39 4.25
CA ASP A 435 34.63 -10.79 3.87
C ASP A 435 34.76 -9.29 3.66
N ALA A 436 34.19 -8.78 2.57
CA ALA A 436 33.98 -7.36 2.39
C ALA A 436 32.75 -6.89 3.17
N ILE A 437 32.74 -5.64 3.64
CA ILE A 437 31.58 -5.04 4.30
C ILE A 437 30.96 -4.01 3.36
N ILE A 438 29.71 -4.25 2.96
CA ILE A 438 28.89 -3.32 2.19
C ILE A 438 28.08 -2.47 3.18
N ALA A 439 28.21 -1.15 3.10
CA ALA A 439 27.39 -0.23 3.86
C ALA A 439 26.12 0.11 3.06
N ARG A 440 24.93 -0.07 3.65
CA ARG A 440 23.65 0.23 3.01
C ARG A 440 23.60 1.68 2.54
N GLU A 441 24.00 2.60 3.41
CA GLU A 441 24.02 4.04 3.12
C GLU A 441 24.83 4.36 1.84
N ALA A 442 26.02 3.75 1.69
CA ALA A 442 26.88 3.98 0.54
C ALA A 442 26.39 3.23 -0.71
N PHE A 443 25.88 2.00 -0.55
CA PHE A 443 25.32 1.23 -1.66
C PHE A 443 24.12 1.94 -2.30
N TRP A 444 23.23 2.53 -1.50
CA TRP A 444 22.08 3.28 -2.02
C TRP A 444 22.50 4.52 -2.80
N GLN A 445 23.70 5.05 -2.57
CA GLN A 445 24.23 6.19 -3.31
C GLN A 445 24.84 5.83 -4.67
N LEU A 446 24.88 4.54 -5.04
CA LEU A 446 25.43 4.09 -6.34
C LEU A 446 24.42 4.33 -7.48
N PRO A 447 24.67 5.29 -8.40
CA PRO A 447 23.68 5.63 -9.42
C PRO A 447 23.34 4.45 -10.35
N ARG A 448 24.32 3.59 -10.65
CA ARG A 448 24.16 2.41 -11.52
C ARG A 448 23.12 1.41 -11.01
N VAL A 449 22.77 1.40 -9.73
CA VAL A 449 21.73 0.51 -9.21
C VAL A 449 20.34 0.97 -9.67
N TRP A 450 20.17 2.27 -9.92
CA TRP A 450 18.87 2.92 -10.08
C TRP A 450 18.70 3.66 -11.41
N GLN A 451 19.79 3.91 -12.14
CA GLN A 451 19.81 4.71 -13.36
C GLN A 451 20.37 3.89 -14.52
N ARG A 452 19.79 4.10 -15.71
CA ARG A 452 20.33 3.55 -16.95
C ARG A 452 21.43 4.45 -17.48
N GLY A 453 22.67 3.96 -17.48
CA GLY A 453 23.83 4.71 -17.96
C GLY A 453 24.07 6.01 -17.18
N PRO A 454 24.36 5.93 -15.87
CA PRO A 454 24.61 7.12 -15.07
C PRO A 454 25.80 7.89 -15.59
N ARG A 455 25.71 9.20 -15.46
CA ARG A 455 26.73 10.11 -15.98
C ARG A 455 27.91 10.16 -15.05
N GLU A 456 29.09 10.26 -15.63
CA GLU A 456 30.27 10.67 -14.89
C GLU A 456 30.13 12.12 -14.44
N SER A 457 30.60 12.41 -13.24
CA SER A 457 30.69 13.79 -12.76
C SER A 457 31.74 14.52 -13.58
N PHE A 458 31.32 15.48 -14.40
CA PHE A 458 32.27 16.31 -15.15
C PHE A 458 32.76 17.49 -14.29
N ALA A 459 33.98 17.93 -14.61
CA ALA A 459 34.68 18.98 -13.89
C ALA A 459 33.83 20.26 -13.75
N GLN A 460 33.75 20.79 -12.53
CA GLN A 460 32.95 21.97 -12.25
C GLN A 460 33.53 23.19 -12.96
N ARG A 461 32.74 23.72 -13.90
CA ARG A 461 33.00 24.98 -14.62
C ARG A 461 31.85 25.91 -14.36
N TYR A 462 32.11 27.21 -14.34
CA TYR A 462 31.07 28.21 -14.11
C TYR A 462 30.66 28.90 -15.39
N THR A 463 29.40 29.31 -15.44
CA THR A 463 28.84 30.19 -16.46
C THR A 463 28.07 31.32 -15.78
N LEU A 464 27.70 32.33 -16.56
CA LEU A 464 26.87 33.45 -16.13
C LEU A 464 25.62 33.49 -17.01
N SER A 465 24.44 33.31 -16.42
CA SER A 465 23.16 33.47 -17.10
C SER A 465 22.22 34.33 -16.25
N GLN A 466 21.43 35.21 -16.89
CA GLN A 466 20.50 36.12 -16.19
C GLN A 466 21.15 36.89 -15.01
N GLY A 467 22.42 37.28 -15.15
CA GLY A 467 23.17 37.99 -14.11
C GLY A 467 23.61 37.13 -12.91
N ARG A 468 23.37 35.82 -12.92
CA ARG A 468 23.73 34.90 -11.84
C ARG A 468 24.87 33.97 -12.27
N ARG A 469 25.89 33.84 -11.41
CA ARG A 469 27.00 32.90 -11.61
C ARG A 469 26.63 31.55 -11.02
N HIS A 470 26.66 30.51 -11.84
CA HIS A 470 26.31 29.14 -11.44
C HIS A 470 27.17 28.12 -12.21
N PRO A 471 27.22 26.84 -11.76
CA PRO A 471 27.87 25.80 -12.54
C PRO A 471 27.24 25.63 -13.93
N LEU A 472 28.08 25.36 -14.92
CA LEU A 472 27.64 24.84 -16.21
C LEU A 472 26.91 23.53 -15.96
N ARG A 473 25.64 23.45 -16.36
CA ARG A 473 24.81 22.26 -16.16
C ARG A 473 25.07 21.21 -17.24
N PRO A 474 24.97 19.91 -16.93
CA PRO A 474 25.05 18.86 -17.94
C PRO A 474 23.92 19.01 -18.96
N ALA A 475 24.09 18.42 -20.15
CA ALA A 475 23.00 18.26 -21.10
C ALA A 475 21.82 17.52 -20.45
N LYS A 476 20.58 17.77 -20.86
CA LYS A 476 19.43 17.05 -20.29
C LYS A 476 19.50 15.55 -20.60
N PRO A 477 19.11 14.67 -19.65
CA PRO A 477 19.01 13.25 -19.93
C PRO A 477 17.85 12.97 -20.91
N ALA A 478 17.77 11.74 -21.40
CA ALA A 478 16.69 11.29 -22.26
C ALA A 478 16.29 9.84 -21.90
N GLY A 479 15.00 9.55 -21.95
CA GLY A 479 14.43 8.25 -21.60
C GLY A 479 14.24 8.08 -20.08
N THR A 480 14.30 6.84 -19.62
CA THR A 480 14.17 6.49 -18.20
C THR A 480 15.43 6.88 -17.43
N VAL A 481 15.29 7.81 -16.48
CA VAL A 481 16.41 8.36 -15.69
C VAL A 481 16.52 7.75 -14.30
N TYR A 482 15.45 7.09 -13.85
CA TYR A 482 15.40 6.47 -12.53
C TYR A 482 14.42 5.30 -12.55
N GLN A 483 14.77 4.20 -11.91
CA GLN A 483 13.90 3.05 -11.74
C GLN A 483 14.20 2.33 -10.43
N ARG A 484 13.16 1.97 -9.69
CA ARG A 484 13.27 1.08 -8.52
C ARG A 484 12.00 0.29 -8.31
N HIS A 485 12.12 -0.89 -7.71
CA HIS A 485 10.97 -1.63 -7.22
C HIS A 485 10.53 -1.10 -5.86
N ILE A 486 9.22 -1.00 -5.64
CA ILE A 486 8.60 -0.51 -4.42
C ILE A 486 7.96 -1.70 -3.69
N PRO A 487 8.60 -2.27 -2.64
CA PRO A 487 8.16 -3.53 -2.05
C PRO A 487 6.73 -3.52 -1.51
N TRP A 488 6.30 -2.42 -0.88
CA TRP A 488 4.96 -2.31 -0.29
C TRP A 488 3.85 -2.06 -1.33
N LEU A 489 4.21 -1.66 -2.55
CA LEU A 489 3.28 -1.61 -3.68
C LEU A 489 3.36 -2.87 -4.55
N SER A 490 4.48 -3.61 -4.47
CA SER A 490 4.85 -4.67 -5.43
C SER A 490 4.84 -4.17 -6.88
N GLN A 491 5.24 -2.91 -7.09
CA GLN A 491 5.27 -2.25 -8.40
C GLN A 491 6.65 -1.65 -8.66
N THR A 492 6.98 -1.46 -9.93
CA THR A 492 8.19 -0.77 -10.35
C THR A 492 7.87 0.69 -10.65
N LEU A 493 8.49 1.60 -9.90
CA LEU A 493 8.41 3.02 -10.15
C LEU A 493 9.54 3.43 -11.09
N SER A 494 9.22 4.14 -12.17
CA SER A 494 10.19 4.82 -13.02
C SER A 494 9.93 6.31 -13.13
N LEU A 495 10.99 7.07 -13.39
CA LEU A 495 10.92 8.48 -13.81
C LEU A 495 11.50 8.55 -15.23
N ASP A 496 10.69 9.03 -16.17
CA ASP A 496 11.09 9.21 -17.55
C ASP A 496 11.16 10.69 -17.88
N THR A 497 12.13 11.12 -18.70
CA THR A 497 12.05 12.45 -19.31
C THR A 497 10.82 12.53 -20.22
N VAL A 498 10.17 13.70 -20.23
CA VAL A 498 8.98 13.94 -21.05
C VAL A 498 9.30 13.68 -22.53
N ASP A 499 8.48 12.84 -23.14
CA ASP A 499 8.32 12.74 -24.59
C ASP A 499 7.01 13.46 -24.94
N ILE A 500 7.10 14.61 -25.62
CA ILE A 500 5.94 15.48 -25.82
C ILE A 500 4.85 14.76 -26.63
N GLU A 501 5.20 13.95 -27.63
CA GLU A 501 4.19 13.26 -28.44
C GLU A 501 3.50 12.14 -27.63
N ARG A 502 4.27 11.41 -26.83
CA ARG A 502 3.75 10.33 -25.98
C ARG A 502 2.93 10.85 -24.80
N ASP A 503 3.40 11.91 -24.14
CA ASP A 503 2.94 12.28 -22.80
C ASP A 503 1.95 13.46 -22.78
N LEU A 504 1.89 14.26 -23.86
CA LEU A 504 0.98 15.41 -23.97
C LEU A 504 -0.50 15.05 -23.72
N PRO A 505 -1.06 13.91 -24.19
CA PRO A 505 -2.45 13.58 -23.91
C PRO A 505 -2.75 13.41 -22.41
N ALA A 506 -1.86 12.73 -21.68
CA ALA A 506 -2.00 12.54 -20.23
C ALA A 506 -1.82 13.87 -19.50
N PHE A 507 -0.75 14.61 -19.83
CA PHE A 507 -0.47 15.92 -19.26
C PHE A 507 -1.63 16.91 -19.47
N HIS A 508 -2.20 16.95 -20.67
CA HIS A 508 -3.31 17.86 -20.97
C HIS A 508 -4.58 17.51 -20.21
N ARG A 509 -4.89 16.21 -20.06
CA ARG A 509 -6.01 15.81 -19.21
C ARG A 509 -5.78 16.22 -17.76
N TRP A 510 -4.58 15.99 -17.24
CA TRP A 510 -4.26 16.33 -15.86
C TRP A 510 -4.33 17.84 -15.59
N MET A 511 -3.80 18.68 -16.46
CA MET A 511 -3.84 20.15 -16.29
C MET A 511 -5.27 20.73 -16.32
N ASN A 512 -6.22 20.02 -16.92
CA ASN A 512 -7.64 20.38 -16.94
C ASN A 512 -8.47 19.68 -15.84
N ASP A 513 -7.86 18.84 -15.00
CA ASP A 513 -8.54 18.28 -13.82
C ASP A 513 -8.75 19.40 -12.78
N PRO A 514 -9.98 19.60 -12.25
CA PRO A 514 -10.26 20.71 -11.33
C PRO A 514 -9.39 20.75 -10.07
N VAL A 515 -8.98 19.59 -9.55
CA VAL A 515 -8.14 19.50 -8.34
C VAL A 515 -6.71 19.91 -8.67
N VAL A 516 -6.18 19.42 -9.79
CA VAL A 516 -4.86 19.83 -10.29
C VAL A 516 -4.83 21.33 -10.55
N ALA A 517 -5.82 21.80 -11.27
CA ALA A 517 -5.85 23.15 -11.77
C ALA A 517 -5.97 24.21 -10.67
N HIS A 518 -6.56 23.85 -9.52
CA HIS A 518 -6.57 24.69 -8.32
C HIS A 518 -5.16 25.03 -7.82
N PHE A 519 -4.18 24.15 -8.02
CA PHE A 519 -2.82 24.35 -7.53
C PHE A 519 -1.82 24.79 -8.60
N TRP A 520 -2.04 24.35 -9.85
CA TRP A 520 -1.11 24.63 -10.96
C TRP A 520 -1.56 25.78 -11.86
N GLU A 521 -2.85 26.13 -11.88
CA GLU A 521 -3.40 27.27 -12.64
C GLU A 521 -3.08 27.26 -14.16
N GLU A 522 -2.76 26.09 -14.72
CA GLU A 522 -2.36 25.92 -16.12
C GLU A 522 -3.48 25.38 -17.04
N GLN A 523 -4.75 25.56 -16.68
CA GLN A 523 -5.88 25.09 -17.51
C GLN A 523 -5.84 25.69 -18.92
N GLY A 524 -6.29 24.91 -19.91
CA GLY A 524 -6.49 25.41 -21.26
C GLY A 524 -6.39 24.37 -22.37
N GLU A 525 -6.25 24.90 -23.58
CA GLU A 525 -6.23 24.14 -24.82
C GLU A 525 -4.95 23.30 -24.99
N LEU A 526 -5.05 22.21 -25.75
CA LEU A 526 -3.94 21.30 -26.03
C LEU A 526 -2.68 22.01 -26.56
N ALA A 527 -2.87 23.04 -27.40
CA ALA A 527 -1.77 23.84 -27.95
C ALA A 527 -1.00 24.62 -26.87
N ARG A 528 -1.68 25.12 -25.83
CA ARG A 528 -1.04 25.81 -24.70
C ARG A 528 -0.14 24.83 -23.94
N HIS A 529 -0.64 23.63 -23.66
CA HIS A 529 0.12 22.62 -22.91
C HIS A 529 1.32 22.08 -23.70
N ARG A 530 1.21 21.97 -25.02
CA ARG A 530 2.35 21.68 -25.88
C ARG A 530 3.43 22.75 -25.77
N ALA A 531 3.06 24.02 -25.94
CA ALA A 531 3.98 25.14 -25.82
C ALA A 531 4.64 25.22 -24.43
N TYR A 532 3.89 24.88 -23.37
CA TYR A 532 4.41 24.75 -22.02
C TYR A 532 5.52 23.69 -21.93
N LEU A 533 5.26 22.46 -22.39
CA LEU A 533 6.26 21.38 -22.38
C LEU A 533 7.47 21.70 -23.26
N GLU A 534 7.29 22.36 -24.40
CA GLU A 534 8.37 22.84 -25.26
C GLU A 534 9.25 23.89 -24.56
N THR A 535 8.63 24.78 -23.78
CA THR A 535 9.35 25.77 -22.97
C THR A 535 10.18 25.10 -21.89
N ILE A 536 9.60 24.13 -21.16
CA ILE A 536 10.34 23.34 -20.17
C ILE A 536 11.46 22.53 -20.83
N ALA A 537 11.24 21.97 -22.04
CA ALA A 537 12.26 21.25 -22.78
C ALA A 537 13.43 22.16 -23.18
N ALA A 538 13.18 23.42 -23.54
CA ALA A 538 14.22 24.39 -23.91
C ALA A 538 15.01 24.96 -22.72
N ASP A 539 14.44 25.04 -21.51
CA ASP A 539 15.09 25.66 -20.35
C ASP A 539 16.18 24.75 -19.74
N PRO A 540 17.49 25.06 -19.82
CA PRO A 540 18.55 24.20 -19.30
C PRO A 540 18.54 24.03 -17.76
N ARG A 541 17.74 24.83 -17.04
CA ARG A 541 17.67 24.82 -15.57
C ARG A 541 16.70 23.79 -15.02
N VAL A 542 15.75 23.32 -15.83
CA VAL A 542 14.63 22.48 -15.41
C VAL A 542 14.53 21.25 -16.32
N THR A 543 14.28 20.09 -15.73
CA THR A 543 13.97 18.86 -16.47
C THR A 543 12.56 18.42 -16.11
N GLY A 544 11.71 18.31 -17.12
CA GLY A 544 10.38 17.71 -16.98
C GLY A 544 10.47 16.18 -16.97
N LEU A 545 9.79 15.56 -16.01
CA LEU A 545 9.71 14.11 -15.85
C LEU A 545 8.26 13.64 -15.76
N ILE A 546 8.01 12.42 -16.23
CA ILE A 546 6.78 11.67 -16.01
C ILE A 546 7.09 10.52 -15.06
N GLY A 547 6.37 10.47 -13.94
CA GLY A 547 6.40 9.32 -13.06
C GLY A 547 5.52 8.20 -13.60
N ARG A 548 6.03 6.97 -13.59
CA ARG A 548 5.28 5.78 -13.96
C ARG A 548 5.33 4.70 -12.89
N LEU A 549 4.25 3.93 -12.79
CA LEU A 549 4.17 2.69 -12.02
C LEU A 549 3.82 1.56 -12.98
N ASP A 550 4.70 0.56 -13.09
CA ASP A 550 4.60 -0.55 -14.05
C ASP A 550 4.33 -0.07 -15.50
N GLY A 551 4.94 1.05 -15.89
CA GLY A 551 4.80 1.68 -17.21
C GLY A 551 3.61 2.63 -17.36
N GLU A 552 2.69 2.68 -16.41
CA GLU A 552 1.57 3.61 -16.44
C GLU A 552 1.94 4.99 -15.88
N ALA A 553 1.71 6.06 -16.66
CA ALA A 553 1.96 7.44 -16.24
C ALA A 553 0.98 7.88 -15.14
N PHE A 554 1.49 8.44 -14.05
CA PHE A 554 0.68 8.88 -12.91
C PHE A 554 0.82 10.36 -12.53
N GLY A 555 1.94 10.97 -12.87
CA GLY A 555 2.25 12.33 -12.45
C GLY A 555 3.34 12.99 -13.27
N TYR A 556 3.34 14.32 -13.22
CA TYR A 556 4.31 15.19 -13.85
C TYR A 556 5.19 15.84 -12.79
N PHE A 557 6.49 15.92 -13.05
CA PHE A 557 7.47 16.50 -12.14
C PHE A 557 8.37 17.46 -12.88
N GLU A 558 8.70 18.58 -12.24
CA GLU A 558 9.73 19.49 -12.70
C GLU A 558 10.87 19.45 -11.69
N VAL A 559 12.03 18.94 -12.09
CA VAL A 559 13.23 18.98 -11.26
C VAL A 559 14.14 20.11 -11.72
N TYR A 560 14.64 20.92 -10.79
CA TYR A 560 15.37 22.13 -11.13
C TYR A 560 16.63 22.34 -10.30
N TRP A 561 17.52 23.21 -10.79
CA TRP A 561 18.69 23.69 -10.07
C TRP A 561 18.34 24.92 -9.24
N ALA A 562 18.35 24.79 -7.91
CA ALA A 562 17.78 25.79 -7.01
C ALA A 562 18.49 27.15 -7.09
N LYS A 563 19.80 27.19 -7.35
CA LYS A 563 20.59 28.42 -7.50
C LYS A 563 20.12 29.32 -8.64
N GLU A 564 19.52 28.74 -9.67
CA GLU A 564 19.02 29.44 -10.84
C GLU A 564 17.50 29.65 -10.78
N ASP A 565 16.85 29.18 -9.72
CA ASP A 565 15.42 29.24 -9.52
C ASP A 565 15.00 30.49 -8.71
N ARG A 566 13.68 30.73 -8.63
CA ARG A 566 13.07 31.79 -7.81
C ARG A 566 13.28 31.59 -6.31
N ILE A 567 13.52 30.36 -5.84
CA ILE A 567 13.75 30.07 -4.42
C ILE A 567 15.15 30.52 -3.94
N ALA A 568 16.11 30.69 -4.86
CA ALA A 568 17.51 30.99 -4.54
C ALA A 568 17.72 32.19 -3.58
N PRO A 569 17.02 33.33 -3.70
CA PRO A 569 17.25 34.49 -2.85
C PRO A 569 16.83 34.30 -1.38
N PHE A 570 16.05 33.26 -1.09
CA PHE A 570 15.46 33.05 0.23
C PHE A 570 16.35 32.22 1.16
N TYR A 571 17.48 31.69 0.68
CA TYR A 571 18.47 30.99 1.50
C TYR A 571 19.85 31.02 0.84
N ASP A 572 20.89 30.55 1.52
CA ASP A 572 22.23 30.46 0.93
C ASP A 572 22.32 29.29 -0.07
N ALA A 573 21.89 29.53 -1.30
CA ALA A 573 21.75 28.53 -2.36
C ALA A 573 23.09 28.00 -2.85
N GLY A 574 23.27 26.70 -2.67
CA GLY A 574 24.45 25.95 -3.05
C GLY A 574 24.50 25.72 -4.56
N ASP A 575 25.70 25.51 -5.07
CA ASP A 575 25.93 25.32 -6.51
C ASP A 575 25.14 24.16 -7.11
N HIS A 576 24.93 23.10 -6.32
CA HIS A 576 24.28 21.85 -6.75
C HIS A 576 23.00 21.56 -5.99
N ASP A 577 22.44 22.53 -5.27
CA ASP A 577 21.15 22.34 -4.64
C ASP A 577 20.08 22.10 -5.71
N ARG A 578 19.20 21.13 -5.43
CA ARG A 578 18.10 20.77 -6.33
C ARG A 578 16.77 21.10 -5.69
N GLY A 579 15.74 21.23 -6.51
CA GLY A 579 14.37 21.25 -6.03
C GLY A 579 13.46 20.53 -7.01
N TRP A 580 12.20 20.37 -6.61
CA TRP A 580 11.18 19.79 -7.47
C TRP A 580 9.80 20.40 -7.24
N HIS A 581 9.01 20.41 -8.31
CA HIS A 581 7.56 20.56 -8.27
C HIS A 581 6.93 19.26 -8.75
N ALA A 582 5.75 18.93 -8.21
CA ALA A 582 5.05 17.72 -8.56
C ALA A 582 3.57 17.99 -8.78
N LEU A 583 3.01 17.19 -9.67
CA LEU A 583 1.60 17.06 -9.95
C LEU A 583 1.26 15.58 -10.01
N ILE A 584 0.28 15.15 -9.21
CA ILE A 584 -0.27 13.79 -9.30
C ILE A 584 -1.60 13.87 -10.05
N GLY A 585 -1.52 13.61 -11.35
CA GLY A 585 -2.64 13.74 -12.28
C GLY A 585 -3.64 12.60 -12.17
N GLU A 586 -3.16 11.39 -11.93
CA GLU A 586 -4.04 10.23 -11.76
C GLU A 586 -4.50 10.06 -10.32
N ALA A 587 -5.83 10.15 -10.12
CA ALA A 587 -6.43 10.05 -8.79
C ALA A 587 -6.09 8.72 -8.08
N ARG A 588 -6.06 7.60 -8.81
CA ARG A 588 -5.77 6.26 -8.24
C ARG A 588 -4.35 6.08 -7.69
N PHE A 589 -3.42 6.97 -8.05
CA PHE A 589 -2.05 6.98 -7.54
C PHE A 589 -1.83 8.09 -6.48
N ARG A 590 -2.91 8.67 -5.96
CA ARG A 590 -2.90 9.55 -4.78
C ARG A 590 -3.01 8.70 -3.50
N GLY A 591 -2.69 9.32 -2.38
CA GLY A 591 -2.73 8.66 -1.06
C GLY A 591 -1.36 8.22 -0.53
N MET A 592 -1.34 7.84 0.75
CA MET A 592 -0.10 7.65 1.51
C MET A 592 0.85 6.59 0.93
N PRO A 593 0.41 5.38 0.51
CA PRO A 593 1.32 4.36 -0.01
C PRO A 593 2.09 4.79 -1.27
N PHE A 594 1.45 5.60 -2.12
CA PHE A 594 2.06 6.16 -3.32
C PHE A 594 2.91 7.39 -3.00
N LEU A 595 2.46 8.25 -2.07
CA LEU A 595 3.24 9.39 -1.61
C LEU A 595 4.59 8.96 -1.04
N THR A 596 4.60 7.96 -0.17
CA THR A 596 5.83 7.38 0.40
C THR A 596 6.66 6.60 -0.63
N ALA A 597 6.09 6.29 -1.80
CA ALA A 597 6.81 5.69 -2.92
C ALA A 597 7.45 6.75 -3.81
N TRP A 598 6.70 7.69 -4.38
CA TRP A 598 7.23 8.62 -5.38
C TRP A 598 8.07 9.75 -4.79
N MET A 599 7.72 10.29 -3.62
CA MET A 599 8.42 11.47 -3.08
C MET A 599 9.86 11.14 -2.66
N PRO A 600 10.13 10.01 -1.95
CA PRO A 600 11.49 9.56 -1.75
C PRO A 600 12.18 9.12 -3.04
N SER A 601 11.46 8.61 -4.06
CA SER A 601 12.07 8.26 -5.37
C SER A 601 12.62 9.49 -6.08
N VAL A 602 11.86 10.58 -6.14
CA VAL A 602 12.29 11.84 -6.76
C VAL A 602 13.46 12.42 -5.98
N SER A 603 13.38 12.40 -4.65
CA SER A 603 14.47 12.87 -3.78
C SER A 603 15.75 12.04 -4.00
N HIS A 604 15.61 10.72 -4.09
CA HIS A 604 16.71 9.82 -4.37
C HIS A 604 17.33 10.09 -5.73
N TYR A 605 16.52 10.19 -6.79
CA TYR A 605 16.98 10.54 -8.13
C TYR A 605 17.80 11.84 -8.12
N LEU A 606 17.30 12.90 -7.47
CA LEU A 606 17.99 14.19 -7.38
C LEU A 606 19.37 14.08 -6.71
N PHE A 607 19.50 13.27 -5.66
CA PHE A 607 20.80 13.03 -5.03
C PHE A 607 21.75 12.19 -5.89
N LEU A 608 21.22 11.33 -6.76
CA LEU A 608 22.03 10.46 -7.64
C LEU A 608 22.38 11.11 -8.98
N ASP A 609 21.57 12.04 -9.47
CA ASP A 609 21.76 12.75 -10.74
C ASP A 609 23.09 13.53 -10.76
N ASP A 610 23.48 14.10 -9.61
CA ASP A 610 24.82 14.66 -9.38
C ASP A 610 25.23 14.42 -7.92
N CYS A 611 26.34 13.71 -7.71
CA CYS A 611 26.82 13.34 -6.36
C CYS A 611 27.19 14.55 -5.49
N ARG A 612 27.41 15.73 -6.09
CA ARG A 612 27.68 16.98 -5.37
C ARG A 612 26.41 17.61 -4.79
N THR A 613 25.23 17.10 -5.14
CA THR A 613 23.95 17.54 -4.56
C THR A 613 23.90 17.14 -3.08
N GLN A 614 23.97 18.14 -2.19
CA GLN A 614 23.90 17.94 -0.73
C GLN A 614 22.54 18.31 -0.14
N ARG A 615 21.75 19.14 -0.84
CA ARG A 615 20.46 19.64 -0.35
C ARG A 615 19.41 19.60 -1.44
N ILE A 616 18.21 19.18 -1.06
CA ILE A 616 17.00 19.33 -1.86
C ILE A 616 16.10 20.31 -1.16
N VAL A 617 15.59 21.31 -1.89
CA VAL A 617 14.69 22.33 -1.37
C VAL A 617 13.32 22.25 -2.02
N ILE A 618 12.30 22.66 -1.28
CA ILE A 618 10.92 22.76 -1.76
C ILE A 618 10.21 23.95 -1.11
N GLU A 619 9.17 24.44 -1.78
CA GLU A 619 8.44 25.64 -1.39
C GLU A 619 6.90 25.46 -1.45
N PRO A 620 6.31 24.54 -0.66
CA PRO A 620 4.86 24.44 -0.56
C PRO A 620 4.27 25.73 0.03
N ARG A 621 2.95 25.94 -0.18
CA ARG A 621 2.23 27.01 0.52
C ARG A 621 2.28 26.76 2.04
N ALA A 622 2.49 27.81 2.83
CA ALA A 622 2.60 27.72 4.28
C ALA A 622 1.30 27.25 4.96
N ASP A 623 0.16 27.52 4.33
CA ASP A 623 -1.19 27.09 4.77
C ASP A 623 -1.51 25.63 4.42
N ASN A 624 -0.67 24.93 3.64
CA ASN A 624 -0.91 23.54 3.24
C ASN A 624 -0.36 22.54 4.28
N HIS A 625 -1.03 22.47 5.44
CA HIS A 625 -0.62 21.60 6.55
C HIS A 625 -0.52 20.12 6.17
N LYS A 626 -1.38 19.62 5.28
CA LYS A 626 -1.34 18.23 4.78
C LYS A 626 -0.03 17.94 4.04
N MET A 627 0.38 18.84 3.13
CA MET A 627 1.64 18.73 2.40
C MET A 627 2.85 18.86 3.32
N ILE A 628 2.82 19.81 4.26
CA ILE A 628 3.91 20.02 5.23
C ILE A 628 4.13 18.77 6.10
N LYS A 629 3.05 18.15 6.60
CA LYS A 629 3.13 16.91 7.37
C LYS A 629 3.71 15.76 6.54
N SER A 630 3.30 15.65 5.27
CA SER A 630 3.78 14.63 4.34
C SER A 630 5.27 14.81 4.04
N LEU A 631 5.72 16.04 3.82
CA LEU A 631 7.13 16.39 3.64
C LEU A 631 7.98 16.03 4.87
N GLY A 632 7.46 16.30 6.07
CA GLY A 632 8.12 15.91 7.32
C GLY A 632 8.35 14.40 7.44
N ARG A 633 7.36 13.58 7.03
CA ARG A 633 7.47 12.11 6.98
C ARG A 633 8.53 11.62 5.98
N CYS A 634 8.79 12.38 4.92
CA CYS A 634 9.85 12.11 3.95
C CYS A 634 11.19 12.79 4.31
N GLY A 635 11.31 13.35 5.52
CA GLY A 635 12.54 13.92 6.08
C GLY A 635 12.85 15.37 5.75
N TYR A 636 11.94 16.08 5.06
CA TYR A 636 12.11 17.51 4.82
C TYR A 636 11.90 18.26 6.13
N ALA A 637 12.91 19.05 6.52
CA ALA A 637 12.82 19.96 7.64
C ALA A 637 12.13 21.26 7.21
N HIS A 638 11.26 21.78 8.07
CA HIS A 638 10.76 23.15 7.96
C HIS A 638 11.88 24.09 8.42
N VAL A 639 12.45 24.87 7.49
CA VAL A 639 13.54 25.81 7.78
C VAL A 639 12.99 27.17 8.22
N LYS A 640 12.08 27.76 7.43
CA LYS A 640 11.40 29.02 7.70
C LYS A 640 10.26 29.26 6.72
N GLU A 641 9.45 30.27 6.98
CA GLU A 641 8.47 30.80 6.03
C GLU A 641 8.94 32.11 5.38
N PHE A 642 8.47 32.38 4.17
CA PHE A 642 8.76 33.61 3.42
C PHE A 642 7.67 33.90 2.40
N ASP A 643 7.63 35.12 1.86
CA ASP A 643 6.57 35.55 0.96
C ASP A 643 7.06 35.66 -0.50
N PHE A 644 6.34 34.99 -1.41
CA PHE A 644 6.33 35.30 -2.83
C PHE A 644 5.22 36.30 -3.15
N PRO A 645 5.28 37.01 -4.29
CA PRO A 645 4.22 37.93 -4.70
C PRO A 645 2.80 37.33 -4.72
N HIS A 646 2.67 36.02 -4.89
CA HIS A 646 1.40 35.29 -5.07
C HIS A 646 1.10 34.25 -3.97
N LYS A 647 2.03 33.98 -3.05
CA LYS A 647 1.82 33.01 -1.95
C LYS A 647 2.78 33.24 -0.78
N ARG A 648 2.32 32.93 0.44
CA ARG A 648 3.21 32.67 1.57
C ARG A 648 3.71 31.22 1.47
N ALA A 649 5.01 31.02 1.46
CA ALA A 649 5.66 29.72 1.26
C ALA A 649 6.44 29.27 2.49
N MET A 650 6.55 27.95 2.66
CA MET A 650 7.43 27.32 3.62
C MET A 650 8.68 26.80 2.91
N LEU A 651 9.88 27.13 3.38
CA LEU A 651 11.14 26.55 2.90
C LEU A 651 11.35 25.17 3.53
N GLY A 652 11.08 24.13 2.77
CA GLY A 652 11.40 22.75 3.11
C GLY A 652 12.80 22.38 2.63
N MET A 653 13.58 21.68 3.45
CA MET A 653 14.93 21.24 3.09
C MET A 653 15.20 19.80 3.51
N LEU A 654 15.69 18.98 2.60
CA LEU A 654 16.16 17.63 2.85
C LEU A 654 17.67 17.56 2.60
N LEU A 655 18.41 17.08 3.61
CA LEU A 655 19.86 16.89 3.53
C LEU A 655 20.20 15.49 3.01
N ARG A 656 21.25 15.40 2.20
CA ARG A 656 21.80 14.13 1.68
C ARG A 656 22.11 13.17 2.82
N GLU A 657 22.92 13.62 3.79
CA GLU A 657 23.32 12.84 4.96
C GLU A 657 22.11 12.25 5.70
N ARG A 658 21.08 13.07 5.92
CA ARG A 658 19.84 12.60 6.56
C ARG A 658 19.12 11.55 5.72
N PHE A 659 18.94 11.81 4.42
CA PHE A 659 18.22 10.91 3.52
C PHE A 659 18.85 9.51 3.49
N PHE A 660 20.19 9.44 3.38
CA PHE A 660 20.91 8.18 3.33
C PHE A 660 21.15 7.54 4.71
N GLY A 661 21.51 8.33 5.72
CA GLY A 661 21.74 7.84 7.08
C GLY A 661 20.48 7.26 7.73
N GLU A 662 19.32 7.92 7.56
CA GLU A 662 18.03 7.47 8.11
C GLU A 662 17.28 6.51 7.17
N ALA A 663 17.83 6.19 6.00
CA ALA A 663 17.21 5.32 4.99
C ALA A 663 15.77 5.74 4.60
N LEU A 664 15.57 7.04 4.34
CA LEU A 664 14.25 7.64 4.10
C LEU A 664 13.58 7.23 2.78
N TRP A 665 14.22 6.38 1.98
CA TRP A 665 13.58 5.69 0.85
C TRP A 665 12.64 4.55 1.27
N ILE A 666 12.72 4.09 2.52
CA ILE A 666 11.82 3.10 3.11
C ILE A 666 10.86 3.85 4.03
N PRO A 667 9.55 3.56 4.01
CA PRO A 667 8.60 4.11 4.97
C PRO A 667 9.09 3.79 6.38
N GLN A 668 9.35 4.83 7.16
CA GLN A 668 9.68 4.69 8.57
C GLN A 668 8.39 4.38 9.34
N GLY A 669 8.43 3.45 10.29
CA GLY A 669 7.36 3.34 11.30
C GLY A 669 7.32 4.63 12.14
N ASP A 670 6.19 4.95 12.77
CA ASP A 670 5.93 6.22 13.48
C ASP A 670 6.82 6.50 14.72
N ALA A 671 7.94 5.79 14.90
CA ALA A 671 8.93 6.07 15.92
C ALA A 671 10.03 7.03 15.41
N THR A 672 9.93 8.30 15.82
CA THR A 672 10.92 9.40 15.70
C THR A 672 11.04 10.02 14.30
N VAL A 673 10.73 11.30 14.06
CA VAL A 673 11.38 12.51 14.59
C VAL A 673 10.34 13.62 14.75
N SER A 674 10.17 14.13 15.98
CA SER A 674 9.62 15.48 16.15
C SER A 674 10.64 16.48 15.61
N PRO A 675 10.26 17.52 14.84
CA PRO A 675 11.17 18.64 14.63
C PRO A 675 11.52 19.22 16.03
N PRO A 676 12.76 19.69 16.26
CA PRO A 676 12.98 20.54 17.42
C PRO A 676 12.01 21.72 17.30
N SER A 677 11.09 21.85 18.25
CA SER A 677 10.18 22.99 18.29
C SER A 677 11.00 24.26 18.45
N ALA A 678 10.62 25.30 17.71
CA ALA A 678 11.17 26.64 17.81
C ALA A 678 10.68 27.37 19.09
N ASP A 679 10.73 26.69 20.24
CA ASP A 679 10.51 27.28 21.56
C ASP A 679 11.71 26.97 22.45
N ARG A 680 12.86 27.55 22.09
CA ARG A 680 13.87 27.92 23.08
C ARG A 680 14.09 29.41 22.94
N ALA A 681 13.62 30.13 23.96
CA ALA A 681 14.02 31.50 24.22
C ALA A 681 15.54 31.63 24.01
N GLU A 682 15.93 32.61 23.19
CA GLU A 682 17.32 33.01 23.01
C GLU A 682 17.99 33.16 24.38
N PRO A 683 19.13 32.50 24.65
CA PRO A 683 19.94 32.90 25.80
C PRO A 683 20.51 34.29 25.50
N PRO A 684 20.52 35.21 26.48
CA PRO A 684 21.02 36.55 26.24
C PRO A 684 22.50 36.49 25.86
N LEU A 685 22.85 37.20 24.80
CA LEU A 685 24.21 37.55 24.42
C LEU A 685 24.96 38.02 25.66
N LYS A 686 25.88 37.18 26.15
CA LYS A 686 26.95 37.60 27.05
C LYS A 686 28.27 37.33 26.34
N ASP A 687 29.03 38.41 26.24
CA ASP A 687 30.39 38.50 25.77
C ASP A 687 31.26 37.33 26.24
N ILE A 688 32.07 36.77 25.34
CA ILE A 688 33.43 36.25 25.57
C ILE A 688 34.06 35.93 24.18
N PRO A 689 35.37 36.14 24.01
CA PRO A 689 35.92 36.89 22.90
C PRO A 689 36.44 36.05 21.74
N CYS A 690 36.60 36.74 20.60
CA CYS A 690 37.41 36.38 19.46
C CYS A 690 38.74 35.70 19.86
N LYS A 691 38.99 34.50 19.33
CA LYS A 691 40.33 34.07 18.91
C LYS A 691 40.26 33.37 17.56
N SER A 692 40.84 34.08 16.60
CA SER A 692 41.28 33.69 15.26
C SER A 692 42.15 32.43 15.23
N THR A 693 42.30 31.93 13.99
CA THR A 693 43.31 31.04 13.36
C THR A 693 42.78 29.65 13.07
N THR A 694 42.50 29.22 11.83
CA THR A 694 42.93 29.62 10.48
C THR A 694 41.89 29.16 9.46
#